data_AF-A0A5J5R502-F1
#
_entry.id   AF-A0A5J5R502-F1
#
_cell.length_a   1.000
_cell.length_b   1.000
_cell.length_c   1.000
_cell.angle_alpha   90.00
_cell.angle_beta   90.00
_cell.angle_gamma   90.00
#
_symmetry.space_group_name_H-M   'P 1'
#
loop_
_entity.id
_entity.type
_entity.pdbx_description
1 polymer ?
#
loop_
_entity_poly.entity_id
_entity_poly.type
_entity_poly.pdbx_seq_one_letter_code
_entity_poly.pdbx_strand_id
1 'polypeptide(L)'
;MGKYEDRCYETLKKGRCIVKVSDKTYICPYCPPKKKQYYRYEDLLQHASGVGDSSSAKRRPIVKASHRALAKYLKKNHVPVVSSSKLSAQEDTPSGHDDDEKIVWPWTGIVVNILIQKSENGQSLGKSGSKLKDELIRKGFNPITVHPLRNYHGHSGTAVVEFQKDWQGLHHALSFENAYKADHHGKKDWSADTEVKYGLYAWVARADDYKSSSIIGEHLRQTRDLKTIPKLMEEEARKQDRLVSYLTNITGTKNKIDLYTAVQKCPCFNVSLPMDISSIDGSNITESEMGMYVDRSYEKLKNGKYIVKVSGETYSCPFCPQKKKPNYRYMDLVQHASAVANSSSARRTPIVKANHLALSKYLEKDLAPLVSSLKPVTQEDPLSGCDHDENGKHIVKASDETYTCPYCPEKKIYRYLDLVQHASGVGNSSSARRTPIMKANHLALAKYLEKGLVPLVSSLKPAAQEDPLSGCDHDEKIVWPWTGIVVNIPTRKSEDGRTVGESGSKLRDELIRRGFNPIRVRPLWNNCDHSGIAVVEFRKDWSGLHNALSFENAYEADHRGKKDWGANNDVKYGLYAWIARADDHKSSSIIGEHLRKTSDIKTISKLMEEEARKQDRLVSYLTNILETKNKHLKEMEAMCSVTSESLKVLMEEKDNLLQAYNKEINKTQQSARLHYQKVFSDHEKVKSQLESHRKDLELREVELEKREALIEGERKKLAEELEENVVQNSALRLAALEQKRADENLMQLAEDQKRQKEDLNNRIIQLEKQLDQKQALELEIEQLRGSMNVIRELGDEDDDIVLTIIEASFKELREKERELEDLEALNQTLIVSERKSNNELQEARKELINGLKEISSCANIGVKRMGELDNKPFLEAMKRRYNEELAEERAVELCSLWEEYLKDPNWHPFKRIKLEGEEYQEVIDNEDEKLKDLKDEMGNEVYKSVTSVINEINEYNPSGRYATSELWNYGEGRRASLQEGVEFLLNLWNATKGKRGMT
;
A
#
# COMPACT_ATOMS: atom_id res chain seq x y z
N MET A 1 -8.43 -18.46 -34.79
CA MET A 1 -7.73 -18.40 -33.49
C MET A 1 -8.26 -17.27 -32.62
N GLY A 2 -8.09 -16.00 -32.98
CA GLY A 2 -8.60 -14.85 -32.21
C GLY A 2 -10.10 -14.92 -31.85
N LYS A 3 -10.97 -15.22 -32.83
CA LYS A 3 -12.43 -15.37 -32.60
C LYS A 3 -12.80 -16.44 -31.56
N TYR A 4 -11.97 -17.47 -31.35
CA TYR A 4 -12.22 -18.52 -30.36
C TYR A 4 -11.72 -18.10 -28.98
N GLU A 5 -10.56 -17.44 -28.92
CA GLU A 5 -10.03 -16.81 -27.70
C GLU A 5 -11.03 -15.79 -27.13
N ASP A 6 -11.57 -14.91 -27.97
CA ASP A 6 -12.56 -13.91 -27.53
C ASP A 6 -13.87 -14.57 -27.04
N ARG A 7 -14.30 -15.67 -27.67
CA ARG A 7 -15.46 -16.44 -27.21
C ARG A 7 -15.21 -17.06 -25.83
N CYS A 8 -14.06 -17.67 -25.61
CA CYS A 8 -13.68 -18.22 -24.30
C CYS A 8 -13.60 -17.12 -23.24
N TYR A 9 -13.03 -15.97 -23.59
CA TYR A 9 -12.95 -14.81 -22.71
C TYR A 9 -14.33 -14.30 -22.29
N GLU A 10 -15.27 -14.17 -23.24
CA GLU A 10 -16.66 -13.78 -22.95
C GLU A 10 -17.42 -14.84 -22.13
N THR A 11 -17.13 -16.13 -22.31
CA THR A 11 -17.72 -17.17 -21.44
C THR A 11 -17.26 -17.07 -19.99
N LEU A 12 -15.99 -16.71 -19.76
CA LEU A 12 -15.44 -16.47 -18.43
C LEU A 12 -16.04 -15.21 -17.81
N LYS A 13 -16.15 -14.12 -18.58
CA LYS A 13 -16.77 -12.85 -18.14
C LYS A 13 -18.23 -13.00 -17.72
N LYS A 14 -18.97 -13.88 -18.39
CA LYS A 14 -20.37 -14.20 -18.07
C LYS A 14 -20.52 -15.17 -16.88
N GLY A 15 -19.43 -15.58 -16.22
CA GLY A 15 -19.46 -16.45 -15.04
C GLY A 15 -19.89 -17.90 -15.33
N ARG A 16 -19.90 -18.33 -16.59
CA ARG A 16 -20.36 -19.67 -16.99
C ARG A 16 -19.33 -20.78 -16.72
N CYS A 17 -18.13 -20.42 -16.29
CA CYS A 17 -17.09 -21.35 -15.88
C CYS A 17 -16.57 -20.98 -14.50
N ILE A 18 -16.44 -21.96 -13.61
CA ILE A 18 -15.91 -21.75 -12.25
C ILE A 18 -14.38 -21.68 -12.35
N VAL A 19 -13.81 -20.53 -12.01
CA VAL A 19 -12.34 -20.31 -11.99
C VAL A 19 -11.82 -20.13 -10.57
N LYS A 20 -12.60 -19.51 -9.68
CA LYS A 20 -12.28 -19.35 -8.26
C LYS A 20 -13.13 -20.33 -7.44
N VAL A 21 -12.49 -21.19 -6.65
CA VAL A 21 -13.14 -22.18 -5.77
C VAL A 21 -13.18 -21.68 -4.33
N SER A 22 -12.14 -20.96 -3.88
CA SER A 22 -12.09 -20.29 -2.58
C SER A 22 -11.21 -19.03 -2.65
N ASP A 23 -11.06 -18.29 -1.55
CA ASP A 23 -10.30 -17.02 -1.54
C ASP A 23 -8.82 -17.16 -1.92
N LYS A 24 -8.23 -18.34 -1.75
CA LYS A 24 -6.83 -18.62 -2.10
C LYS A 24 -6.67 -19.68 -3.18
N THR A 25 -7.76 -20.27 -3.66
CA THR A 25 -7.73 -21.46 -4.54
C THR A 25 -8.53 -21.25 -5.82
N TYR A 26 -7.87 -21.50 -6.94
CA TYR A 26 -8.36 -21.34 -8.30
C TYR A 26 -8.17 -22.62 -9.10
N ILE A 27 -8.97 -22.80 -10.15
CA ILE A 27 -8.94 -23.98 -11.02
C ILE A 27 -8.89 -23.54 -12.47
N CYS A 28 -8.22 -24.34 -13.32
CA CYS A 28 -8.23 -24.13 -14.76
C CYS A 28 -9.43 -24.87 -15.36
N PRO A 29 -10.48 -24.18 -15.87
CA PRO A 29 -11.66 -24.83 -16.44
C PRO A 29 -11.39 -25.57 -17.76
N TYR A 30 -10.20 -25.38 -18.36
CA TYR A 30 -9.82 -25.94 -19.65
C TYR A 30 -8.83 -27.11 -19.54
N CYS A 31 -8.46 -27.52 -18.32
CA CYS A 31 -7.61 -28.67 -18.07
C CYS A 31 -8.41 -29.89 -17.58
N PRO A 32 -8.06 -31.11 -18.03
CA PRO A 32 -8.73 -32.32 -17.58
C PRO A 32 -8.41 -32.65 -16.10
N PRO A 33 -9.32 -33.33 -15.39
CA PRO A 33 -9.30 -33.45 -13.93
C PRO A 33 -8.13 -34.24 -13.32
N LYS A 34 -7.29 -34.90 -14.13
CA LYS A 34 -6.19 -35.78 -13.66
C LYS A 34 -4.85 -35.06 -13.41
N LYS A 35 -4.77 -33.73 -13.53
CA LYS A 35 -3.56 -32.94 -13.24
C LYS A 35 -3.90 -31.88 -12.20
N LYS A 36 -3.05 -31.71 -11.16
CA LYS A 36 -3.19 -30.80 -10.00
C LYS A 36 -4.25 -29.71 -10.25
N GLN A 37 -5.44 -29.89 -9.69
CA GLN A 37 -6.61 -29.08 -10.05
C GLN A 37 -6.61 -27.72 -9.38
N TYR A 38 -5.90 -27.57 -8.26
CA TYR A 38 -5.96 -26.40 -7.40
C TYR A 38 -4.67 -25.59 -7.50
N TYR A 39 -4.83 -24.33 -7.87
CA TYR A 39 -3.76 -23.37 -8.10
C TYR A 39 -3.98 -22.18 -7.16
N ARG A 40 -2.91 -21.54 -6.67
CA ARG A 40 -3.02 -20.15 -6.21
C ARG A 40 -3.22 -19.26 -7.44
N TYR A 41 -3.69 -18.02 -7.25
CA TYR A 41 -3.96 -17.11 -8.37
C TYR A 41 -2.75 -16.94 -9.31
N GLU A 42 -1.58 -16.71 -8.72
CA GLU A 42 -0.27 -16.62 -9.40
C GLU A 42 0.03 -17.91 -10.19
N ASP A 43 -0.09 -19.07 -9.55
CA ASP A 43 0.17 -20.37 -10.18
C ASP A 43 -0.79 -20.66 -11.32
N LEU A 44 -2.06 -20.25 -11.21
CA LEU A 44 -3.06 -20.44 -12.27
C LEU A 44 -2.76 -19.53 -13.45
N LEU A 45 -2.33 -18.29 -13.18
CA LEU A 45 -1.96 -17.33 -14.20
C LEU A 45 -0.70 -17.80 -14.94
N GLN A 46 0.30 -18.31 -14.22
CA GLN A 46 1.51 -18.90 -14.80
C GLN A 46 1.20 -20.18 -15.57
N HIS A 47 0.31 -21.03 -15.08
CA HIS A 47 -0.21 -22.20 -15.79
C HIS A 47 -0.93 -21.80 -17.08
N ALA A 48 -1.87 -20.85 -17.02
CA ALA A 48 -2.64 -20.40 -18.17
C ALA A 48 -1.75 -19.74 -19.23
N SER A 49 -0.80 -18.90 -18.80
CA SER A 49 0.17 -18.25 -19.70
C SER A 49 1.13 -19.27 -20.30
N GLY A 50 1.72 -20.16 -19.50
CA GLY A 50 2.61 -21.21 -19.99
C GLY A 50 1.93 -22.20 -20.94
N VAL A 51 0.63 -22.46 -20.76
CA VAL A 51 -0.15 -23.29 -21.69
C VAL A 51 -0.53 -22.53 -22.96
N GLY A 52 -0.90 -21.25 -22.82
CA GLY A 52 -1.26 -20.36 -23.92
C GLY A 52 -0.08 -19.99 -24.82
N ASP A 53 1.11 -19.84 -24.26
CA ASP A 53 2.32 -19.34 -24.94
C ASP A 53 3.30 -20.46 -25.31
N SER A 54 2.92 -21.71 -25.04
CA SER A 54 3.72 -22.87 -25.41
C SER A 54 4.01 -22.90 -26.93
N SER A 55 5.29 -22.92 -27.29
CA SER A 55 5.78 -23.11 -28.66
C SER A 55 5.65 -24.57 -29.14
N SER A 56 5.27 -25.51 -28.26
CA SER A 56 5.18 -26.92 -28.59
C SER A 56 4.14 -27.21 -29.69
N ALA A 57 4.56 -27.92 -30.73
CA ALA A 57 3.68 -28.41 -31.81
C ALA A 57 2.71 -29.52 -31.34
N LYS A 58 3.00 -30.21 -30.22
CA LYS A 58 2.16 -31.29 -29.68
C LYS A 58 0.85 -30.78 -29.05
N ARG A 59 0.73 -29.49 -28.76
CA ARG A 59 -0.44 -28.91 -28.07
C ARG A 59 -1.36 -28.20 -29.07
N ARG A 60 -2.62 -28.64 -29.12
CA ARG A 60 -3.61 -28.14 -30.11
C ARG A 60 -3.82 -26.62 -30.00
N PRO A 61 -3.96 -25.88 -31.12
CA PRO A 61 -4.15 -24.42 -31.12
C PRO A 61 -5.34 -23.94 -30.28
N ILE A 62 -6.43 -24.73 -30.24
CA ILE A 62 -7.63 -24.46 -29.43
C ILE A 62 -7.33 -24.42 -27.93
N VAL A 63 -6.45 -25.29 -27.43
CA VAL A 63 -6.05 -25.33 -26.02
C VAL A 63 -5.21 -24.11 -25.68
N LYS A 64 -4.34 -23.68 -26.60
CA LYS A 64 -3.56 -22.46 -26.44
C LYS A 64 -4.48 -21.23 -26.37
N ALA A 65 -5.45 -21.15 -27.28
CA ALA A 65 -6.42 -20.06 -27.31
C ALA A 65 -7.31 -19.98 -26.05
N SER A 66 -7.79 -21.12 -25.52
CA SER A 66 -8.59 -21.12 -24.29
C SER A 66 -7.78 -20.71 -23.06
N HIS A 67 -6.51 -21.08 -22.98
CA HIS A 67 -5.63 -20.70 -21.87
C HIS A 67 -5.13 -19.25 -22.00
N ARG A 68 -4.95 -18.72 -23.23
CA ARG A 68 -4.74 -17.27 -23.45
C ARG A 68 -5.94 -16.46 -23.01
N ALA A 69 -7.15 -16.90 -23.34
CA ALA A 69 -8.39 -16.28 -22.88
C ALA A 69 -8.51 -16.30 -21.35
N LEU A 70 -8.13 -17.41 -20.70
CA LEU A 70 -8.08 -17.52 -19.24
C LEU A 70 -7.06 -16.56 -18.63
N ALA A 71 -5.84 -16.50 -19.18
CA ALA A 71 -4.81 -15.58 -18.72
C ALA A 71 -5.26 -14.11 -18.87
N LYS A 72 -5.88 -13.77 -20.00
CA LYS A 72 -6.48 -12.45 -20.25
C LYS A 72 -7.60 -12.14 -19.25
N TYR A 73 -8.46 -13.11 -18.96
CA TYR A 73 -9.55 -12.99 -17.98
C TYR A 73 -9.03 -12.79 -16.56
N LEU A 74 -8.03 -13.58 -16.14
CA LEU A 74 -7.40 -13.45 -14.83
C LEU A 74 -6.76 -12.07 -14.70
N LYS A 75 -5.92 -11.67 -15.66
CA LYS A 75 -5.25 -10.35 -15.68
C LYS A 75 -6.23 -9.18 -15.59
N LYS A 76 -7.42 -9.27 -16.21
CA LYS A 76 -8.39 -8.16 -16.25
C LYS A 76 -9.33 -8.10 -15.04
N ASN A 77 -9.60 -9.22 -14.36
CA ASN A 77 -10.55 -9.27 -13.23
C ASN A 77 -9.86 -9.23 -11.84
N HIS A 78 -8.57 -8.94 -11.79
CA HIS A 78 -7.89 -8.65 -10.53
C HIS A 78 -8.21 -7.21 -10.09
N VAL A 79 -9.30 -7.03 -9.33
CA VAL A 79 -9.56 -5.79 -8.59
C VAL A 79 -8.74 -5.83 -7.29
N PRO A 80 -7.84 -4.86 -7.05
CA PRO A 80 -7.11 -4.80 -5.79
C PRO A 80 -8.10 -4.45 -4.67
N VAL A 81 -8.40 -5.41 -3.79
CA VAL A 81 -9.00 -5.09 -2.49
C VAL A 81 -7.92 -4.39 -1.68
N VAL A 82 -8.06 -3.08 -1.52
CA VAL A 82 -7.34 -2.32 -0.51
C VAL A 82 -7.82 -2.82 0.85
N SER A 83 -7.06 -3.72 1.45
CA SER A 83 -6.83 -3.68 2.90
C SER A 83 -5.52 -2.96 3.08
N SER A 84 -5.56 -1.90 3.87
CA SER A 84 -4.49 -0.92 4.11
C SER A 84 -3.13 -1.59 4.31
N SER A 85 -2.28 -1.50 3.28
CA SER A 85 -0.83 -1.23 3.31
C SER A 85 -0.18 -1.81 2.04
N LYS A 86 -0.09 -0.99 0.98
CA LYS A 86 0.80 -1.22 -0.16
C LYS A 86 1.23 0.13 -0.74
N LEU A 87 2.42 0.59 -0.34
CA LEU A 87 3.32 1.23 -1.28
C LEU A 87 3.92 0.10 -2.12
N SER A 88 3.76 0.20 -3.44
CA SER A 88 4.35 -0.70 -4.41
C SER A 88 5.80 -0.31 -4.68
N ALA A 89 6.70 -1.28 -4.75
CA ALA A 89 7.79 -1.26 -5.71
C ALA A 89 8.07 -2.69 -6.18
N GLN A 90 8.45 -2.79 -7.45
CA GLN A 90 8.74 -3.99 -8.23
C GLN A 90 9.63 -5.02 -7.50
N GLU A 91 9.30 -6.30 -7.65
CA GLU A 91 10.31 -7.36 -7.69
C GLU A 91 10.28 -8.00 -9.08
N ASP A 92 11.18 -7.51 -9.92
CA ASP A 92 11.85 -8.35 -10.91
C ASP A 92 12.55 -9.47 -10.14
N THR A 93 12.24 -10.73 -10.45
CA THR A 93 13.01 -11.87 -9.96
C THR A 93 14.27 -11.99 -10.84
N PRO A 94 15.49 -11.85 -10.29
CA PRO A 94 16.70 -12.19 -11.03
C PRO A 94 16.75 -13.71 -11.17
N SER A 95 16.83 -14.17 -12.41
CA SER A 95 17.17 -15.55 -12.74
C SER A 95 18.55 -15.89 -12.17
N GLY A 96 18.62 -16.92 -11.32
CA GLY A 96 19.85 -17.57 -10.89
C GLY A 96 20.30 -17.17 -9.48
N HIS A 97 19.78 -17.85 -8.45
CA HIS A 97 20.40 -17.86 -7.12
C HIS A 97 20.78 -19.29 -6.77
N ASP A 98 22.07 -19.45 -6.49
CA ASP A 98 22.73 -20.64 -5.98
C ASP A 98 22.21 -20.91 -4.56
N ASP A 99 21.63 -22.09 -4.29
CA ASP A 99 20.97 -22.42 -3.01
C ASP A 99 21.93 -22.37 -1.79
N ASP A 100 23.23 -22.21 -2.03
CA ASP A 100 24.29 -22.14 -1.03
C ASP A 100 24.76 -20.71 -0.68
N GLU A 101 24.19 -19.67 -1.29
CA GLU A 101 24.69 -18.30 -1.12
C GLU A 101 24.43 -17.75 0.30
N LYS A 102 25.52 -17.48 1.03
CA LYS A 102 25.46 -16.95 2.39
C LYS A 102 25.54 -15.43 2.40
N ILE A 103 24.60 -14.84 3.13
CA ILE A 103 24.43 -13.40 3.29
C ILE A 103 24.63 -13.01 4.76
N VAL A 104 25.11 -11.80 5.00
CA VAL A 104 25.37 -11.32 6.35
C VAL A 104 24.05 -10.91 7.02
N TRP A 105 23.82 -11.40 8.23
CA TRP A 105 22.63 -11.18 9.05
C TRP A 105 22.99 -10.46 10.37
N PRO A 106 22.21 -9.45 10.82
CA PRO A 106 21.10 -8.77 10.13
C PRO A 106 21.47 -8.25 8.74
N TRP A 107 20.49 -8.07 7.84
CA TRP A 107 20.77 -7.68 6.45
C TRP A 107 21.60 -6.39 6.41
N THR A 108 22.74 -6.45 5.72
CA THR A 108 23.78 -5.43 5.82
C THR A 108 24.24 -4.99 4.43
N GLY A 109 24.27 -3.69 4.19
CA GLY A 109 24.88 -3.06 3.03
C GLY A 109 26.26 -2.50 3.35
N ILE A 110 27.09 -2.34 2.32
CA ILE A 110 28.40 -1.72 2.38
C ILE A 110 28.37 -0.52 1.44
N VAL A 111 28.85 0.63 1.91
CA VAL A 111 29.05 1.86 1.11
C VAL A 111 30.51 2.24 1.17
N VAL A 112 31.15 2.43 0.02
CA VAL A 112 32.55 2.85 -0.12
C VAL A 112 32.67 4.13 -0.95
N ASN A 113 33.88 4.70 -1.01
CA ASN A 113 34.20 5.97 -1.67
C ASN A 113 33.51 7.19 -1.03
N ILE A 114 33.30 7.15 0.29
CA ILE A 114 32.78 8.30 1.04
C ILE A 114 33.88 9.36 1.12
N LEU A 115 33.55 10.58 0.70
CA LEU A 115 34.47 11.72 0.75
C LEU A 115 35.01 11.96 2.17
N ILE A 116 36.33 12.06 2.26
CA ILE A 116 37.10 12.31 3.47
C ILE A 116 37.83 13.65 3.32
N GLN A 117 37.77 14.49 4.35
CA GLN A 117 38.59 15.69 4.51
C GLN A 117 39.63 15.45 5.59
N LYS A 118 40.89 15.87 5.37
CA LYS A 118 41.91 15.79 6.42
C LYS A 118 41.81 17.01 7.33
N SER A 119 41.76 16.79 8.64
CA SER A 119 41.87 17.86 9.63
C SER A 119 43.32 18.32 9.77
N GLU A 120 43.52 19.48 10.39
CA GLU A 120 44.85 20.05 10.68
C GLU A 120 45.76 19.10 11.47
N ASN A 121 45.18 18.17 12.24
CA ASN A 121 45.88 17.15 13.02
C ASN A 121 46.14 15.85 12.24
N GLY A 122 45.90 15.83 10.92
CA GLY A 122 46.08 14.65 10.06
C GLY A 122 44.97 13.60 10.16
N GLN A 123 43.91 13.83 10.94
CA GLN A 123 42.78 12.90 11.04
C GLN A 123 41.81 13.05 9.86
N SER A 124 41.41 11.92 9.30
CA SER A 124 40.40 11.79 8.26
C SER A 124 39.01 12.00 8.85
N LEU A 125 38.34 13.09 8.49
CA LEU A 125 36.96 13.41 8.83
C LEU A 125 36.05 13.11 7.63
N GLY A 126 34.94 12.40 7.86
CA GLY A 126 33.95 12.09 6.83
C GLY A 126 32.54 12.43 7.31
N LYS A 127 31.55 12.30 6.41
CA LYS A 127 30.14 12.48 6.77
C LYS A 127 29.78 11.57 7.96
N SER A 128 29.01 12.10 8.93
CA SER A 128 28.52 11.29 10.04
C SER A 128 27.55 10.21 9.54
N GLY A 129 27.43 9.13 10.30
CA GLY A 129 26.47 8.06 10.00
C GLY A 129 25.02 8.57 9.90
N SER A 130 24.64 9.56 10.71
CA SER A 130 23.32 10.21 10.61
C SER A 130 23.10 10.92 9.28
N LYS A 131 24.07 11.71 8.81
CA LYS A 131 23.97 12.41 7.51
C LYS A 131 23.91 11.43 6.33
N LEU A 132 24.69 10.35 6.39
CA LEU A 132 24.64 9.28 5.38
C LEU A 132 23.31 8.52 5.41
N LYS A 133 22.76 8.27 6.60
CA LYS A 133 21.44 7.67 6.77
C LYS A 133 20.35 8.53 6.13
N ASP A 134 20.33 9.83 6.38
CA ASP A 134 19.34 10.75 5.80
C ASP A 134 19.49 10.85 4.27
N GLU A 135 20.70 10.76 3.74
CA GLU A 135 20.98 10.69 2.31
C GLU A 135 20.42 9.40 1.67
N LEU A 136 20.58 8.25 2.33
CA LEU A 136 20.02 6.98 1.87
C LEU A 136 18.48 6.94 1.98
N ILE A 137 17.89 7.53 3.02
CA ILE A 137 16.43 7.68 3.17
C ILE A 137 15.84 8.53 2.04
N ARG A 138 16.47 9.64 1.68
CA ARG A 138 16.04 10.47 0.55
C ARG A 138 16.11 9.75 -0.80
N LYS A 139 17.03 8.78 -0.93
CA LYS A 139 17.12 7.90 -2.10
C LYS A 139 16.13 6.72 -2.08
N GLY A 140 15.27 6.64 -1.06
CA GLY A 140 14.24 5.60 -0.93
C GLY A 140 14.70 4.32 -0.25
N PHE A 141 15.93 4.27 0.27
CA PHE A 141 16.41 3.14 1.06
C PHE A 141 16.08 3.39 2.54
N ASN A 142 15.52 2.42 3.25
CA ASN A 142 15.11 2.59 4.65
C ASN A 142 16.05 1.85 5.64
N PRO A 143 17.30 2.31 5.84
CA PRO A 143 18.23 1.68 6.79
C PRO A 143 17.94 2.09 8.24
N ILE A 144 18.16 1.17 9.17
CA ILE A 144 18.07 1.41 10.62
C ILE A 144 19.25 2.30 11.07
N THR A 145 20.47 1.93 10.68
CA THR A 145 21.68 2.67 11.04
C THR A 145 22.69 2.67 9.91
N VAL A 146 23.55 3.68 9.90
CA VAL A 146 24.74 3.71 9.05
C VAL A 146 25.94 3.95 9.97
N HIS A 147 26.93 3.07 9.89
CA HIS A 147 28.09 3.02 10.76
C HIS A 147 29.35 3.24 9.92
N PRO A 148 29.88 4.47 9.89
CA PRO A 148 31.14 4.74 9.22
C PRO A 148 32.29 4.04 9.94
N LEU A 149 33.04 3.23 9.20
CA LEU A 149 34.18 2.48 9.74
C LEU A 149 35.36 3.43 9.93
N ARG A 150 36.07 3.28 11.04
CA ARG A 150 37.21 4.13 11.41
C ARG A 150 38.46 3.29 11.59
N ASN A 151 39.58 3.78 11.06
CA ASN A 151 40.92 3.25 11.32
C ASN A 151 41.69 4.23 12.22
N TYR A 152 42.96 3.94 12.49
CA TYR A 152 43.83 4.78 13.32
C TYR A 152 44.09 6.19 12.74
N HIS A 153 43.79 6.40 11.45
CA HIS A 153 43.83 7.71 10.80
C HIS A 153 42.47 8.43 10.81
N GLY A 154 41.41 7.86 11.39
CA GLY A 154 40.07 8.45 11.41
C GLY A 154 39.07 7.71 10.51
N HIS A 155 38.20 8.43 9.82
CA HIS A 155 37.18 7.88 8.92
C HIS A 155 37.82 7.14 7.74
N SER A 156 37.47 5.86 7.53
CA SER A 156 38.10 4.99 6.51
C SER A 156 37.56 5.19 5.08
N GLY A 157 36.53 6.02 4.91
CA GLY A 157 35.87 6.23 3.62
C GLY A 157 34.85 5.15 3.29
N THR A 158 34.59 4.27 4.25
CA THR A 158 33.64 3.16 4.15
C THR A 158 32.63 3.23 5.30
N ALA A 159 31.39 2.83 5.04
CA ALA A 159 30.36 2.67 6.05
C ALA A 159 29.57 1.38 5.85
N VAL A 160 29.09 0.84 6.97
CA VAL A 160 28.22 -0.33 7.01
C VAL A 160 26.79 0.15 7.25
N VAL A 161 25.85 -0.31 6.45
CA VAL A 161 24.44 0.07 6.47
C VAL A 161 23.64 -1.10 7.02
N GLU A 162 22.93 -0.91 8.13
CA GLU A 162 22.06 -1.93 8.71
C GLU A 162 20.61 -1.74 8.27
N PHE A 163 19.98 -2.81 7.80
CA PHE A 163 18.55 -2.84 7.47
C PHE A 163 17.75 -3.61 8.52
N GLN A 164 16.42 -3.54 8.43
CA GLN A 164 15.50 -4.26 9.34
C GLN A 164 15.77 -5.77 9.35
N LYS A 165 15.49 -6.44 10.47
CA LYS A 165 15.79 -7.89 10.61
C LYS A 165 14.74 -8.79 9.95
N ASP A 166 13.66 -8.22 9.46
CA ASP A 166 12.55 -8.89 8.80
C ASP A 166 12.77 -9.02 7.29
N TRP A 167 11.82 -9.65 6.59
CA TRP A 167 11.90 -9.82 5.14
C TRP A 167 11.80 -8.49 4.38
N GLN A 168 11.17 -7.47 4.96
CA GLN A 168 11.14 -6.13 4.39
C GLN A 168 12.53 -5.47 4.40
N GLY A 169 13.31 -5.70 5.47
CA GLY A 169 14.71 -5.30 5.51
C GLY A 169 15.57 -5.96 4.44
N LEU A 170 15.31 -7.22 4.08
CA LEU A 170 16.00 -7.90 2.96
C LEU A 170 15.65 -7.22 1.63
N HIS A 171 14.37 -6.94 1.42
CA HIS A 171 13.90 -6.23 0.23
C HIS A 171 14.59 -4.86 0.10
N HIS A 172 14.66 -4.08 1.18
CA HIS A 172 15.36 -2.80 1.17
C HIS A 172 16.87 -2.95 0.88
N ALA A 173 17.51 -3.99 1.42
CA ALA A 173 18.92 -4.26 1.19
C ALA A 173 19.19 -4.65 -0.28
N LEU A 174 18.37 -5.51 -0.88
CA LEU A 174 18.48 -5.92 -2.28
C LEU A 174 18.14 -4.76 -3.24
N SER A 175 17.12 -3.96 -2.92
CA SER A 175 16.80 -2.74 -3.67
C SER A 175 17.96 -1.75 -3.65
N PHE A 176 18.62 -1.59 -2.49
CA PHE A 176 19.85 -0.81 -2.34
C PHE A 176 20.98 -1.32 -3.24
N GLU A 177 21.27 -2.63 -3.26
CA GLU A 177 22.28 -3.20 -4.15
C GLU A 177 21.92 -3.02 -5.63
N ASN A 178 20.68 -3.29 -6.01
CA ASN A 178 20.23 -3.19 -7.40
C ASN A 178 20.29 -1.75 -7.93
N ALA A 179 19.98 -0.75 -7.11
CA ALA A 179 20.06 0.64 -7.51
C ALA A 179 21.50 1.08 -7.81
N TYR A 180 22.45 0.79 -6.91
CA TYR A 180 23.86 1.13 -7.16
C TYR A 180 24.45 0.31 -8.30
N LYS A 181 24.01 -0.93 -8.49
CA LYS A 181 24.40 -1.75 -9.63
C LYS A 181 23.86 -1.20 -10.97
N ALA A 182 22.63 -0.69 -10.99
CA ALA A 182 22.04 -0.06 -12.18
C ALA A 182 22.79 1.22 -12.59
N ASP A 183 23.31 1.97 -11.60
CA ASP A 183 24.11 3.18 -11.82
C ASP A 183 25.60 2.89 -12.15
N HIS A 184 26.00 1.63 -12.40
CA HIS A 184 27.40 1.20 -12.56
C HIS A 184 28.30 1.53 -11.35
N HIS A 185 27.72 1.57 -10.16
CA HIS A 185 28.36 1.86 -8.89
C HIS A 185 28.30 0.65 -7.94
N GLY A 186 28.24 -0.57 -8.49
CA GLY A 186 28.20 -1.80 -7.72
C GLY A 186 29.58 -2.30 -7.30
N LYS A 187 29.63 -3.44 -6.60
CA LYS A 187 30.89 -4.08 -6.15
C LYS A 187 31.86 -4.39 -7.29
N LYS A 188 31.33 -4.86 -8.42
CA LYS A 188 32.14 -5.21 -9.61
C LYS A 188 32.79 -3.95 -10.19
N ASP A 189 32.05 -2.85 -10.26
CA ASP A 189 32.53 -1.57 -10.78
C ASP A 189 33.56 -0.94 -9.82
N TRP A 190 33.35 -1.07 -8.51
CA TRP A 190 34.35 -0.69 -7.50
C TRP A 190 35.64 -1.50 -7.61
N SER A 191 35.58 -2.75 -8.08
CA SER A 191 36.74 -3.62 -8.21
C SER A 191 37.41 -3.53 -9.59
N ALA A 192 36.84 -2.78 -10.53
CA ALA A 192 37.41 -2.58 -11.86
C ALA A 192 38.59 -1.59 -11.81
N ASP A 193 39.55 -1.81 -12.71
CA ASP A 193 40.77 -1.02 -12.87
C ASP A 193 40.51 0.09 -13.91
N THR A 194 39.80 1.14 -13.48
CA THR A 194 39.52 2.34 -14.28
C THR A 194 40.04 3.57 -13.56
N GLU A 195 40.59 4.53 -14.32
CA GLU A 195 41.47 5.57 -13.76
C GLU A 195 40.79 6.64 -12.88
N VAL A 196 39.45 6.75 -12.83
CA VAL A 196 38.80 7.63 -11.85
C VAL A 196 37.41 7.11 -11.41
N LYS A 197 37.21 6.97 -10.09
CA LYS A 197 35.93 6.55 -9.47
C LYS A 197 35.22 7.73 -8.84
N TYR A 198 34.00 8.02 -9.29
CA TYR A 198 33.21 9.16 -8.83
C TYR A 198 31.99 8.70 -8.04
N GLY A 199 31.63 9.43 -6.98
CA GLY A 199 30.45 9.13 -6.17
C GLY A 199 30.56 7.87 -5.30
N LEU A 200 29.47 7.55 -4.62
CA LEU A 200 29.40 6.41 -3.70
C LEU A 200 29.20 5.10 -4.47
N TYR A 201 29.86 4.04 -4.00
CA TYR A 201 29.65 2.67 -4.49
C TYR A 201 29.06 1.82 -3.38
N ALA A 202 28.15 0.92 -3.73
CA ALA A 202 27.47 0.13 -2.71
C ALA A 202 26.98 -1.25 -3.16
N TRP A 203 26.91 -2.18 -2.20
CA TRP A 203 26.41 -3.55 -2.41
C TRP A 203 25.96 -4.17 -1.09
N VAL A 204 25.27 -5.31 -1.16
CA VAL A 204 24.89 -6.10 0.02
C VAL A 204 26.06 -6.99 0.44
N ALA A 205 26.34 -7.03 1.74
CA ALA A 205 27.44 -7.81 2.31
C ALA A 205 27.14 -9.32 2.22
N ARG A 206 28.03 -10.04 1.53
CA ARG A 206 27.95 -11.49 1.31
C ARG A 206 29.15 -12.20 1.92
N ALA A 207 29.24 -13.51 1.73
CA ALA A 207 30.30 -14.35 2.28
C ALA A 207 31.72 -13.82 2.02
N ASP A 208 31.97 -13.23 0.86
CA ASP A 208 33.29 -12.72 0.48
C ASP A 208 33.67 -11.45 1.26
N ASP A 209 32.70 -10.56 1.51
CA ASP A 209 32.92 -9.37 2.34
C ASP A 209 33.14 -9.76 3.80
N TYR A 210 32.37 -10.74 4.29
CA TYR A 210 32.51 -11.27 5.64
C TYR A 210 33.86 -11.94 5.89
N LYS A 211 34.41 -12.63 4.88
CA LYS A 211 35.71 -13.32 4.96
C LYS A 211 36.90 -12.41 4.62
N SER A 212 36.66 -11.20 4.13
CA SER A 212 37.72 -10.25 3.78
C SER A 212 38.62 -9.93 4.98
N SER A 213 39.93 -9.77 4.73
CA SER A 213 40.89 -9.27 5.72
C SER A 213 40.84 -7.75 5.90
N SER A 214 39.99 -7.05 5.14
CA SER A 214 39.78 -5.60 5.27
C SER A 214 39.04 -5.24 6.56
N ILE A 215 39.05 -3.93 6.89
CA ILE A 215 38.28 -3.36 7.99
C ILE A 215 36.78 -3.68 7.90
N ILE A 216 36.26 -3.87 6.69
CA ILE A 216 34.87 -4.29 6.45
C ILE A 216 34.67 -5.70 7.01
N GLY A 217 35.48 -6.67 6.59
CA GLY A 217 35.35 -8.05 7.05
C GLY A 217 35.61 -8.21 8.54
N GLU A 218 36.55 -7.45 9.11
CA GLU A 218 36.78 -7.41 10.55
C GLU A 218 35.54 -6.94 11.33
N HIS A 219 34.95 -5.82 10.91
CA HIS A 219 33.74 -5.28 11.55
C HIS A 219 32.54 -6.23 11.42
N LEU A 220 32.36 -6.85 10.23
CA LEU A 220 31.26 -7.79 10.01
C LEU A 220 31.40 -9.04 10.87
N ARG A 221 32.60 -9.59 11.06
CA ARG A 221 32.83 -10.75 11.95
C ARG A 221 32.60 -10.44 13.43
N GLN A 222 32.85 -9.20 13.86
CA GLN A 222 32.64 -8.78 15.24
C GLN A 222 31.16 -8.50 15.56
N THR A 223 30.37 -8.10 14.57
CA THR A 223 29.01 -7.57 14.80
C THR A 223 27.88 -8.36 14.13
N ARG A 224 28.19 -9.29 13.22
CA ARG A 224 27.20 -9.98 12.37
C ARG A 224 27.48 -11.47 12.23
N ASP A 225 26.45 -12.21 11.83
CA ASP A 225 26.53 -13.64 11.51
C ASP A 225 26.37 -13.86 10.00
N LEU A 226 26.94 -14.94 9.49
CA LEU A 226 26.77 -15.36 8.10
C LEU A 226 25.69 -16.46 8.02
N LYS A 227 24.56 -16.20 7.35
CA LYS A 227 23.39 -17.11 7.29
C LYS A 227 22.94 -17.36 5.84
N THR A 228 22.21 -18.45 5.61
CA THR A 228 21.54 -18.73 4.32
C THR A 228 20.07 -18.34 4.40
N ILE A 229 19.49 -17.92 3.28
CA ILE A 229 18.08 -17.54 3.19
C ILE A 229 17.14 -18.70 3.60
N PRO A 230 17.33 -19.95 3.14
CA PRO A 230 16.49 -21.08 3.58
C PRO A 230 16.50 -21.32 5.09
N LYS A 231 17.66 -21.15 5.76
CA LYS A 231 17.78 -21.33 7.21
C LYS A 231 17.03 -20.24 7.98
N LEU A 232 17.05 -19.00 7.48
CA LEU A 232 16.28 -17.89 8.05
C LEU A 232 14.78 -18.06 7.83
N MET A 233 14.35 -18.57 6.67
CA MET A 233 12.95 -18.91 6.38
C MET A 233 12.43 -20.00 7.32
N GLU A 234 13.23 -21.04 7.56
CA GLU A 234 12.86 -22.13 8.46
C GLU A 234 12.80 -21.66 9.93
N GLU A 235 13.75 -20.81 10.37
CA GLU A 235 13.73 -20.19 11.70
C GLU A 235 12.45 -19.35 11.91
N GLU A 236 12.02 -18.59 10.90
CA GLU A 236 10.82 -17.74 10.97
C GLU A 236 9.51 -18.55 10.89
N ALA A 237 9.45 -19.55 10.02
CA ALA A 237 8.31 -20.49 9.95
C ALA A 237 8.09 -21.20 11.30
N ARG A 238 9.16 -21.64 11.96
CA ARG A 238 9.10 -22.23 13.31
C ARG A 238 8.64 -21.25 14.39
N LYS A 239 8.85 -19.94 14.23
CA LYS A 239 8.30 -18.93 15.16
C LYS A 239 6.81 -18.74 14.91
N GLN A 240 6.40 -18.65 13.65
CA GLN A 240 4.98 -18.52 13.28
C GLN A 240 4.17 -19.74 13.73
N ASP A 241 4.66 -20.96 13.52
CA ASP A 241 4.02 -22.19 14.00
C ASP A 241 3.88 -22.21 15.53
N ARG A 242 4.89 -21.74 16.26
CA ARG A 242 4.81 -21.60 17.73
C ARG A 242 3.77 -20.58 18.17
N LEU A 243 3.65 -19.47 17.45
CA LEU A 243 2.70 -18.40 17.76
C LEU A 243 1.26 -18.84 17.44
N VAL A 244 1.07 -19.54 16.32
CA VAL A 244 -0.18 -20.21 15.96
C VAL A 244 -0.55 -21.24 17.02
N SER A 245 0.37 -22.13 17.41
CA SER A 245 0.15 -23.12 18.47
C SER A 245 -0.24 -22.48 19.81
N TYR A 246 0.43 -21.39 20.20
CA TYR A 246 0.09 -20.62 21.40
C TYR A 246 -1.32 -20.01 21.33
N LEU A 247 -1.69 -19.41 20.20
CA LEU A 247 -3.02 -18.85 19.98
C LEU A 247 -4.11 -19.94 19.92
N THR A 248 -3.81 -21.10 19.32
CA THR A 248 -4.71 -22.28 19.31
C THR A 248 -4.93 -22.82 20.73
N ASN A 249 -3.89 -22.80 21.58
CA ASN A 249 -4.03 -23.16 22.99
C ASN A 249 -4.89 -22.15 23.75
N ILE A 250 -4.70 -20.84 23.55
CA ILE A 250 -5.53 -19.82 24.19
C ILE A 250 -6.99 -19.94 23.76
N THR A 251 -7.26 -20.05 22.47
CA THR A 251 -8.62 -20.26 21.95
C THR A 251 -9.22 -21.58 22.43
N GLY A 252 -8.43 -22.66 22.50
CA GLY A 252 -8.84 -23.93 23.10
C GLY A 252 -9.19 -23.81 24.59
N THR A 253 -8.42 -23.03 25.37
CA THR A 253 -8.73 -22.75 26.79
C THR A 253 -9.97 -21.88 26.95
N LYS A 254 -10.16 -20.87 26.09
CA LYS A 254 -11.35 -20.01 26.10
C LYS A 254 -12.61 -20.81 25.73
N ASN A 255 -12.53 -21.64 24.70
CA ASN A 255 -13.63 -22.54 24.32
C ASN A 255 -13.95 -23.54 25.43
N LYS A 256 -12.96 -24.05 26.18
CA LYS A 256 -13.20 -24.88 27.37
C LYS A 256 -13.88 -24.11 28.51
N ILE A 257 -13.50 -22.86 28.75
CA ILE A 257 -14.15 -22.00 29.76
C ILE A 257 -15.60 -21.70 29.34
N ASP A 258 -15.83 -21.39 28.07
CA ASP A 258 -17.16 -21.11 27.52
C ASP A 258 -18.06 -22.37 27.58
N LEU A 259 -17.51 -23.56 27.32
CA LEU A 259 -18.20 -24.84 27.48
C LEU A 259 -18.51 -25.12 28.96
N TYR A 260 -17.56 -24.86 29.87
CA TYR A 260 -17.74 -25.05 31.31
C TYR A 260 -18.83 -24.11 31.85
N THR A 261 -18.85 -22.85 31.39
CA THR A 261 -19.87 -21.85 31.75
C THR A 261 -21.25 -22.23 31.19
N ALA A 262 -21.31 -22.83 30.00
CA ALA A 262 -22.55 -23.32 29.40
C ALA A 262 -23.10 -24.56 30.14
N VAL A 263 -22.23 -25.47 30.59
CA VAL A 263 -22.60 -26.63 31.41
C VAL A 263 -23.10 -26.20 32.80
N GLN A 264 -22.52 -25.15 33.38
CA GLN A 264 -22.93 -24.59 34.68
C GLN A 264 -24.31 -23.92 34.68
N LYS A 265 -24.81 -23.50 33.50
CA LYS A 265 -26.15 -22.93 33.31
C LYS A 265 -27.21 -23.97 32.95
N CYS A 266 -26.83 -25.24 32.83
CA CYS A 266 -27.74 -26.31 32.46
C CYS A 266 -28.51 -26.80 33.71
N PRO A 267 -29.87 -26.77 33.73
CA PRO A 267 -30.67 -27.07 34.93
C PRO A 267 -30.57 -28.52 35.44
N CYS A 268 -29.91 -29.42 34.71
CA CYS A 268 -29.91 -30.86 34.93
C CYS A 268 -28.63 -31.44 35.57
N PHE A 269 -27.65 -30.61 35.93
CA PHE A 269 -26.42 -31.06 36.61
C PHE A 269 -26.26 -30.36 37.95
N ASN A 270 -26.67 -31.03 39.03
CA ASN A 270 -26.48 -30.55 40.40
C ASN A 270 -25.76 -31.65 41.20
N VAL A 271 -24.43 -31.55 41.29
CA VAL A 271 -23.62 -32.30 42.25
C VAL A 271 -22.56 -31.35 42.82
N SER A 272 -22.64 -31.13 44.14
CA SER A 272 -21.63 -30.43 44.94
C SER A 272 -20.45 -31.35 45.26
N LEU A 273 -19.21 -30.82 45.17
CA LEU A 273 -18.03 -31.06 46.04
C LEU A 273 -16.89 -30.08 45.63
N PRO A 274 -15.85 -29.81 46.45
CA PRO A 274 -15.42 -28.45 46.78
C PRO A 274 -14.01 -28.05 46.30
N MET A 275 -13.82 -26.72 46.35
CA MET A 275 -12.59 -25.92 46.49
C MET A 275 -11.59 -25.74 45.33
N ASP A 276 -11.24 -24.46 45.17
CA ASP A 276 -10.28 -23.83 44.25
C ASP A 276 -8.89 -24.48 44.24
N ILE A 277 -8.40 -24.81 43.03
CA ILE A 277 -7.03 -25.28 42.78
C ILE A 277 -6.20 -24.15 42.13
N SER A 278 -6.15 -22.98 42.78
CA SER A 278 -5.26 -21.88 42.39
C SER A 278 -4.09 -21.68 43.34
N SER A 279 -3.99 -22.44 44.44
CA SER A 279 -2.85 -22.36 45.36
C SER A 279 -2.51 -23.72 45.99
N ILE A 280 -1.64 -24.50 45.36
CA ILE A 280 -0.91 -25.60 46.03
C ILE A 280 0.57 -25.32 45.85
N ASP A 281 1.19 -24.85 46.93
CA ASP A 281 2.63 -24.79 47.14
C ASP A 281 3.19 -26.22 47.28
N GLY A 282 4.34 -26.47 46.65
CA GLY A 282 4.81 -27.78 46.21
C GLY A 282 5.45 -28.68 47.26
N SER A 283 5.00 -28.67 48.51
CA SER A 283 5.68 -29.40 49.60
C SER A 283 5.07 -30.75 50.01
N ASN A 284 3.81 -31.07 49.64
CA ASN A 284 3.22 -32.39 49.92
C ASN A 284 2.31 -32.85 48.78
N ILE A 285 2.81 -33.75 47.91
CA ILE A 285 2.00 -34.42 46.88
C ILE A 285 1.72 -35.86 47.35
N THR A 286 0.44 -36.23 47.39
CA THR A 286 -0.01 -37.60 47.71
C THR A 286 0.05 -38.52 46.49
N GLU A 287 0.07 -39.84 46.70
CA GLU A 287 0.17 -40.84 45.62
C GLU A 287 -1.00 -40.76 44.62
N SER A 288 -2.18 -40.27 45.05
CA SER A 288 -3.36 -40.01 44.22
C SER A 288 -3.24 -38.79 43.30
N GLU A 289 -2.38 -37.81 43.61
CA GLU A 289 -2.19 -36.58 42.82
C GLU A 289 -1.00 -36.70 41.84
N MET A 290 -0.26 -37.81 41.94
CA MET A 290 0.95 -38.07 41.15
C MET A 290 0.67 -38.13 39.65
N GLY A 291 -0.49 -38.65 39.23
CA GLY A 291 -0.89 -38.73 37.82
C GLY A 291 -1.03 -37.35 37.16
N MET A 292 -1.74 -36.43 37.81
CA MET A 292 -1.92 -35.06 37.29
C MET A 292 -0.60 -34.28 37.19
N TYR A 293 0.33 -34.55 38.10
CA TYR A 293 1.66 -33.90 38.08
C TYR A 293 2.58 -34.47 36.99
N VAL A 294 2.49 -35.77 36.69
CA VAL A 294 3.17 -36.41 35.56
C VAL A 294 2.74 -35.77 34.25
N ASP A 295 1.44 -35.61 34.04
CA ASP A 295 0.90 -35.03 32.80
C ASP A 295 1.31 -33.57 32.62
N ARG A 296 1.27 -32.77 33.70
CA ARG A 296 1.77 -31.38 33.68
C ARG A 296 3.27 -31.31 33.34
N SER A 297 4.06 -32.25 33.83
CA SER A 297 5.51 -32.27 33.59
C SER A 297 5.87 -32.79 32.20
N TYR A 298 5.07 -33.72 31.67
CA TYR A 298 5.14 -34.22 30.30
C TYR A 298 4.81 -33.11 29.29
N GLU A 299 3.76 -32.32 29.54
CA GLU A 299 3.43 -31.15 28.70
C GLU A 299 4.53 -30.09 28.71
N LYS A 300 5.21 -29.86 29.84
CA LYS A 300 6.36 -28.95 29.89
C LYS A 300 7.54 -29.48 29.05
N LEU A 301 7.75 -30.79 28.99
CA LEU A 301 8.78 -31.41 28.14
C LEU A 301 8.42 -31.28 26.65
N LYS A 302 7.15 -31.52 26.27
CA LYS A 302 6.64 -31.35 24.90
C LYS A 302 6.74 -29.92 24.39
N ASN A 303 6.43 -28.95 25.25
CA ASN A 303 6.49 -27.54 24.91
C ASN A 303 7.92 -26.98 24.90
N GLY A 304 8.94 -27.83 25.03
CA GLY A 304 10.35 -27.45 24.92
C GLY A 304 10.87 -26.64 26.12
N LYS A 305 10.15 -26.61 27.24
CA LYS A 305 10.56 -25.86 28.45
C LYS A 305 11.85 -26.41 29.08
N TYR A 306 12.11 -27.70 28.89
CA TYR A 306 13.31 -28.36 29.38
C TYR A 306 14.13 -28.93 28.23
N ILE A 307 15.45 -28.66 28.24
CA ILE A 307 16.38 -29.14 27.22
C ILE A 307 16.79 -30.57 27.58
N VAL A 308 16.33 -31.55 26.80
CA VAL A 308 16.64 -32.98 26.99
C VAL A 308 17.75 -33.45 26.04
N LYS A 309 17.78 -32.94 24.80
CA LYS A 309 18.84 -33.22 23.81
C LYS A 309 19.88 -32.12 23.83
N VAL A 310 21.14 -32.47 24.11
CA VAL A 310 22.25 -31.51 24.24
C VAL A 310 23.07 -31.45 22.95
N SER A 311 23.30 -32.59 22.28
CA SER A 311 23.92 -32.65 20.95
C SER A 311 23.37 -33.84 20.14
N GLY A 312 23.88 -34.08 18.92
CA GLY A 312 23.37 -35.08 17.97
C GLY A 312 23.09 -36.47 18.57
N GLU A 313 23.97 -36.94 19.47
CA GLU A 313 23.89 -38.26 20.13
C GLU A 313 23.86 -38.21 21.67
N THR A 314 23.89 -37.02 22.29
CA THR A 314 23.95 -36.88 23.77
C THR A 314 22.73 -36.20 24.35
N TYR A 315 22.23 -36.79 25.44
CA TYR A 315 21.02 -36.40 26.15
C TYR A 315 21.30 -36.20 27.63
N SER A 316 20.55 -35.31 28.29
CA SER A 316 20.68 -35.03 29.71
C SER A 316 19.32 -35.08 30.40
N CYS A 317 19.29 -35.58 31.63
CA CYS A 317 18.11 -35.50 32.47
C CYS A 317 17.98 -34.06 33.04
N PRO A 318 16.91 -33.31 32.73
CA PRO A 318 16.72 -31.95 33.25
C PRO A 318 16.30 -31.91 34.73
N PHE A 319 15.90 -33.06 35.30
CA PHE A 319 15.36 -33.17 36.66
C PHE A 319 16.38 -33.66 37.68
N CYS A 320 17.64 -33.89 37.27
CA CYS A 320 18.75 -34.25 38.16
C CYS A 320 19.64 -33.02 38.46
N PRO A 321 20.12 -32.85 39.72
CA PRO A 321 20.92 -31.69 40.12
C PRO A 321 22.30 -31.65 39.43
N GLN A 322 22.80 -30.44 39.16
CA GLN A 322 23.94 -30.16 38.27
C GLN A 322 25.27 -30.87 38.61
N LYS A 323 25.48 -31.29 39.87
CA LYS A 323 26.67 -32.07 40.27
C LYS A 323 26.63 -33.54 39.83
N LYS A 324 25.53 -34.00 39.20
CA LYS A 324 25.34 -35.35 38.64
C LYS A 324 24.53 -35.28 37.34
N LYS A 325 24.99 -34.52 36.35
CA LYS A 325 24.46 -34.58 34.97
C LYS A 325 25.41 -35.39 34.08
N PRO A 326 25.37 -36.74 34.08
CA PRO A 326 26.01 -37.49 33.01
C PRO A 326 25.39 -37.10 31.68
N ASN A 327 26.23 -36.99 30.64
CA ASN A 327 25.73 -37.06 29.29
C ASN A 327 25.37 -38.53 29.03
N TYR A 328 24.10 -38.80 28.77
CA TYR A 328 23.56 -40.11 28.49
C TYR A 328 23.43 -40.32 26.99
N ARG A 329 23.66 -41.55 26.49
CA ARG A 329 23.14 -41.92 25.17
C ARG A 329 21.62 -42.12 25.29
N TYR A 330 20.90 -42.07 24.18
CA TYR A 330 19.43 -42.10 24.18
C TYR A 330 18.85 -43.25 25.02
N MET A 331 19.32 -44.48 24.82
CA MET A 331 18.85 -45.66 25.58
C MET A 331 19.24 -45.60 27.06
N ASP A 332 20.41 -45.04 27.39
CA ASP A 332 20.86 -44.90 28.77
C ASP A 332 20.00 -43.87 29.53
N LEU A 333 19.54 -42.82 28.85
CA LEU A 333 18.65 -41.83 29.45
C LEU A 333 17.25 -42.39 29.68
N VAL A 334 16.73 -43.18 28.73
CA VAL A 334 15.45 -43.90 28.88
C VAL A 334 15.51 -44.81 30.11
N GLN A 335 16.57 -45.62 30.22
CA GLN A 335 16.77 -46.49 31.38
C GLN A 335 16.93 -45.70 32.69
N HIS A 336 17.68 -44.60 32.68
CA HIS A 336 17.82 -43.73 33.84
C HIS A 336 16.46 -43.14 34.29
N ALA A 337 15.69 -42.58 33.37
CA ALA A 337 14.39 -41.99 33.67
C ALA A 337 13.41 -43.03 34.22
N SER A 338 13.33 -44.21 33.59
CA SER A 338 12.47 -45.31 34.05
C SER A 338 12.91 -45.90 35.39
N ALA A 339 14.23 -46.06 35.62
CA ALA A 339 14.75 -46.54 36.91
C ALA A 339 14.52 -45.54 38.06
N VAL A 340 14.54 -44.22 37.77
CA VAL A 340 14.24 -43.21 38.78
C VAL A 340 12.74 -43.11 39.06
N ALA A 341 11.91 -43.24 38.04
CA ALA A 341 10.45 -43.28 38.17
C ALA A 341 9.97 -44.46 39.04
N ASN A 342 10.54 -45.64 38.79
CA ASN A 342 10.13 -46.90 39.43
C ASN A 342 10.91 -47.24 40.71
N SER A 343 11.69 -46.30 41.23
CA SER A 343 12.52 -46.51 42.44
C SER A 343 11.65 -46.66 43.70
N SER A 344 11.83 -47.75 44.44
CA SER A 344 11.20 -47.99 45.75
C SER A 344 11.80 -47.19 46.91
N SER A 345 12.91 -46.47 46.69
CA SER A 345 13.57 -45.67 47.73
C SER A 345 12.68 -44.54 48.27
N ALA A 346 12.54 -44.47 49.59
CA ALA A 346 11.86 -43.38 50.30
C ALA A 346 12.63 -42.04 50.28
N ARG A 347 13.91 -42.05 49.87
CA ARG A 347 14.73 -40.81 49.76
C ARG A 347 14.39 -39.96 48.55
N ARG A 348 13.60 -40.46 47.59
CA ARG A 348 13.18 -39.72 46.39
C ARG A 348 11.72 -39.31 46.52
N THR A 349 11.47 -38.01 46.48
CA THR A 349 10.12 -37.46 46.64
C THR A 349 9.20 -37.91 45.51
N PRO A 350 7.88 -37.99 45.75
CA PRO A 350 6.89 -38.29 44.71
C PRO A 350 7.02 -37.39 43.47
N ILE A 351 7.36 -36.11 43.67
CA ILE A 351 7.64 -35.14 42.58
C ILE A 351 8.81 -35.59 41.71
N VAL A 352 9.90 -36.06 42.30
CA VAL A 352 11.07 -36.54 41.54
C VAL A 352 10.68 -37.76 40.72
N LYS A 353 9.94 -38.70 41.30
CA LYS A 353 9.47 -39.90 40.57
C LYS A 353 8.50 -39.52 39.44
N ALA A 354 7.58 -38.59 39.68
CA ALA A 354 6.63 -38.09 38.68
C ALA A 354 7.32 -37.39 37.51
N ASN A 355 8.32 -36.54 37.78
CA ASN A 355 9.10 -35.86 36.75
C ASN A 355 9.89 -36.84 35.87
N HIS A 356 10.48 -37.89 36.46
CA HIS A 356 11.22 -38.89 35.70
C HIS A 356 10.30 -39.86 34.95
N LEU A 357 9.10 -40.13 35.47
CA LEU A 357 8.07 -40.88 34.75
C LEU A 357 7.56 -40.10 33.52
N ALA A 358 7.36 -38.78 33.67
CA ALA A 358 7.04 -37.89 32.56
C ALA A 358 8.17 -37.84 31.51
N LEU A 359 9.43 -37.79 31.95
CA LEU A 359 10.59 -37.84 31.06
C LEU A 359 10.66 -39.14 30.27
N SER A 360 10.44 -40.28 30.92
CA SER A 360 10.41 -41.60 30.28
C SER A 360 9.32 -41.68 29.20
N LYS A 361 8.08 -41.27 29.54
CA LYS A 361 6.97 -41.20 28.57
C LYS A 361 7.31 -40.32 27.37
N TYR A 362 7.96 -39.17 27.59
CA TYR A 362 8.35 -38.23 26.52
C TYR A 362 9.44 -38.81 25.61
N LEU A 363 10.44 -39.48 26.20
CA LEU A 363 11.50 -40.13 25.43
C LEU A 363 10.96 -41.26 24.54
N GLU A 364 10.05 -42.08 25.08
CA GLU A 364 9.49 -43.24 24.38
C GLU A 364 8.42 -42.88 23.33
N LYS A 365 7.54 -41.91 23.62
CA LYS A 365 6.42 -41.58 22.74
C LYS A 365 6.76 -40.54 21.67
N ASP A 366 7.52 -39.51 22.03
CA ASP A 366 7.69 -38.33 21.18
C ASP A 366 9.10 -38.21 20.58
N LEU A 367 10.14 -38.71 21.28
CA LEU A 367 11.52 -38.69 20.79
C LEU A 367 11.96 -39.99 20.08
N ALA A 368 11.36 -41.15 20.37
CA ALA A 368 11.70 -42.43 19.72
C ALA A 368 11.52 -42.45 18.18
N PRO A 369 10.46 -41.82 17.61
CA PRO A 369 10.30 -41.72 16.16
C PRO A 369 11.36 -40.83 15.49
N LEU A 370 11.85 -39.82 16.21
CA LEU A 370 12.85 -38.85 15.72
C LEU A 370 14.28 -39.41 15.74
N VAL A 371 14.61 -40.30 16.68
CA VAL A 371 15.94 -40.92 16.80
C VAL A 371 16.15 -42.04 15.76
N SER A 372 15.08 -42.72 15.35
CA SER A 372 15.12 -43.72 14.27
C SER A 372 15.38 -43.11 12.88
N SER A 373 15.36 -41.78 12.77
CA SER A 373 15.44 -41.03 11.50
C SER A 373 16.82 -40.39 11.24
N LEU A 374 17.85 -40.68 12.06
CA LEU A 374 19.22 -40.18 11.84
C LEU A 374 20.19 -41.33 11.58
N LYS A 375 20.42 -41.63 10.30
CA LYS A 375 21.68 -42.17 9.78
C LYS A 375 22.32 -41.15 8.83
N PRO A 376 23.67 -41.15 8.67
CA PRO A 376 24.38 -40.10 7.96
C PRO A 376 24.04 -40.06 6.47
N VAL A 377 23.94 -38.83 5.97
CA VAL A 377 23.86 -38.47 4.56
C VAL A 377 25.17 -38.83 3.84
N THR A 378 25.07 -39.42 2.66
CA THR A 378 25.92 -39.08 1.51
C THR A 378 25.26 -39.52 0.21
N GLN A 379 25.26 -38.58 -0.74
CA GLN A 379 25.18 -38.71 -2.21
C GLN A 379 23.82 -38.96 -2.86
N GLU A 380 23.29 -37.85 -3.39
CA GLU A 380 22.94 -37.62 -4.80
C GLU A 380 22.33 -38.80 -5.58
N ASP A 381 21.10 -38.57 -6.04
CA ASP A 381 20.50 -39.21 -7.20
C ASP A 381 21.25 -38.81 -8.49
N PRO A 382 21.62 -39.78 -9.33
CA PRO A 382 21.57 -39.57 -10.77
C PRO A 382 20.78 -40.72 -11.42
N LEU A 383 19.50 -40.48 -11.67
CA LEU A 383 18.76 -41.17 -12.73
C LEU A 383 18.15 -40.12 -13.68
N SER A 384 19.03 -39.54 -14.50
CA SER A 384 18.68 -39.05 -15.83
C SER A 384 19.59 -39.76 -16.82
N GLY A 385 19.01 -40.66 -17.61
CA GLY A 385 19.70 -41.29 -18.74
C GLY A 385 19.49 -42.79 -18.80
N CYS A 386 18.31 -43.22 -19.26
CA CYS A 386 18.19 -44.49 -19.95
C CYS A 386 17.30 -44.27 -21.17
N ASP A 387 17.95 -44.21 -22.32
CA ASP A 387 17.33 -44.34 -23.62
C ASP A 387 16.52 -45.65 -23.70
N HIS A 388 15.40 -45.57 -24.41
CA HIS A 388 14.75 -46.75 -24.95
C HIS A 388 15.67 -47.40 -25.97
N ASP A 389 15.73 -48.73 -26.00
CA ASP A 389 15.92 -49.44 -27.25
C ASP A 389 15.00 -50.66 -27.33
N GLU A 390 14.37 -50.73 -28.49
CA GLU A 390 13.43 -51.73 -28.95
C GLU A 390 14.20 -53.01 -29.29
N ASN A 391 14.16 -54.00 -28.41
CA ASN A 391 14.08 -55.44 -28.73
C ASN A 391 14.34 -56.27 -27.46
N GLY A 392 13.27 -56.85 -26.92
CA GLY A 392 13.35 -57.74 -25.76
C GLY A 392 14.15 -59.01 -26.05
N LYS A 393 15.40 -59.08 -25.53
CA LYS A 393 16.08 -60.34 -25.18
C LYS A 393 17.29 -60.09 -24.27
N HIS A 394 17.09 -60.03 -22.95
CA HIS A 394 18.19 -60.08 -21.98
C HIS A 394 18.21 -61.42 -21.24
N ILE A 395 18.45 -62.48 -22.00
CA ILE A 395 19.06 -63.71 -21.50
C ILE A 395 20.22 -64.02 -22.44
N VAL A 396 21.45 -63.82 -21.99
CA VAL A 396 22.64 -64.24 -22.74
C VAL A 396 22.78 -65.75 -22.52
N LYS A 397 22.08 -66.52 -23.37
CA LYS A 397 22.23 -67.97 -23.49
C LYS A 397 23.62 -68.23 -24.08
N ALA A 398 24.49 -68.89 -23.32
CA ALA A 398 25.85 -69.21 -23.75
C ALA A 398 25.90 -70.53 -24.54
N SER A 399 25.01 -71.48 -24.23
CA SER A 399 24.76 -72.74 -24.97
C SER A 399 23.38 -73.30 -24.65
N ASP A 400 22.99 -74.47 -25.19
CA ASP A 400 21.66 -75.07 -25.00
C ASP A 400 21.23 -75.33 -23.55
N GLU A 401 22.19 -75.41 -22.62
CA GLU A 401 21.93 -75.68 -21.20
C GLU A 401 22.58 -74.68 -20.24
N THR A 402 23.21 -73.61 -20.74
CA THR A 402 23.99 -72.68 -19.90
C THR A 402 23.67 -71.21 -20.11
N TYR A 403 23.62 -70.48 -18.99
CA TYR A 403 23.13 -69.10 -18.88
C TYR A 403 24.11 -68.24 -18.09
N THR A 404 24.26 -66.97 -18.45
CA THR A 404 25.06 -66.01 -17.67
C THR A 404 24.17 -64.96 -17.01
N CYS A 405 24.52 -64.54 -15.80
CA CYS A 405 23.82 -63.45 -15.11
C CYS A 405 24.19 -62.09 -15.75
N PRO A 406 23.24 -61.32 -16.32
CA PRO A 406 23.53 -60.05 -16.97
C PRO A 406 23.85 -58.91 -15.99
N TYR A 407 23.63 -59.14 -14.69
CA TYR A 407 23.75 -58.12 -13.63
C TYR A 407 24.99 -58.31 -12.75
N CYS A 408 25.81 -59.34 -13.01
CA CYS A 408 27.07 -59.58 -12.31
C CYS A 408 28.27 -59.19 -13.18
N PRO A 409 29.31 -58.56 -12.60
CA PRO A 409 30.49 -58.13 -13.35
C PRO A 409 31.35 -59.32 -13.83
N GLU A 410 31.31 -60.44 -13.11
CA GLU A 410 31.89 -61.71 -13.54
C GLU A 410 30.86 -62.47 -14.39
N LYS A 411 31.15 -62.68 -15.68
CA LYS A 411 30.34 -63.53 -16.58
C LYS A 411 30.53 -65.02 -16.27
N LYS A 412 30.21 -65.43 -15.03
CA LYS A 412 30.13 -66.84 -14.67
C LYS A 412 28.97 -67.51 -15.39
N ILE A 413 29.20 -68.74 -15.82
CA ILE A 413 28.26 -69.58 -16.53
C ILE A 413 27.54 -70.46 -15.50
N TYR A 414 26.21 -70.46 -15.55
CA TYR A 414 25.33 -71.17 -14.63
C TYR A 414 24.41 -72.13 -15.41
N ARG A 415 24.03 -73.27 -14.84
CA ARG A 415 22.85 -74.01 -15.29
C ARG A 415 21.58 -73.28 -14.83
N TYR A 416 20.42 -73.57 -15.44
CA TYR A 416 19.18 -72.80 -15.17
C TYR A 416 18.83 -72.71 -13.68
N LEU A 417 18.84 -73.85 -12.97
CA LEU A 417 18.57 -73.90 -11.53
C LEU A 417 19.63 -73.16 -10.69
N ASP A 418 20.89 -73.26 -11.08
CA ASP A 418 22.01 -72.57 -10.41
C ASP A 418 21.92 -71.05 -10.61
N LEU A 419 21.41 -70.60 -11.77
CA LEU A 419 21.18 -69.19 -12.05
C LEU A 419 20.04 -68.63 -11.20
N VAL A 420 18.96 -69.40 -11.01
CA VAL A 420 17.86 -69.04 -10.10
C VAL A 420 18.38 -68.89 -8.68
N GLN A 421 19.16 -69.87 -8.19
CA GLN A 421 19.75 -69.81 -6.85
C GLN A 421 20.75 -68.66 -6.70
N HIS A 422 21.56 -68.40 -7.72
CA HIS A 422 22.46 -67.26 -7.75
C HIS A 422 21.69 -65.94 -7.68
N ALA A 423 20.67 -65.75 -8.52
CA ALA A 423 19.85 -64.54 -8.55
C ALA A 423 19.11 -64.31 -7.22
N SER A 424 18.48 -65.35 -6.66
CA SER A 424 17.80 -65.28 -5.36
C SER A 424 18.78 -65.04 -4.21
N GLY A 425 19.95 -65.69 -4.22
CA GLY A 425 21.00 -65.51 -3.20
C GLY A 425 21.62 -64.12 -3.22
N VAL A 426 21.78 -63.52 -4.40
CA VAL A 426 22.28 -62.13 -4.54
C VAL A 426 21.20 -61.12 -4.15
N GLY A 427 19.95 -61.33 -4.59
CA GLY A 427 18.80 -60.46 -4.28
C GLY A 427 18.47 -60.40 -2.79
N ASN A 428 18.54 -61.55 -2.10
CA ASN A 428 18.24 -61.68 -0.66
C ASN A 428 19.46 -61.47 0.25
N SER A 429 20.61 -61.05 -0.30
CA SER A 429 21.84 -60.89 0.48
C SER A 429 21.75 -59.71 1.44
N SER A 430 22.09 -59.94 2.72
CA SER A 430 22.25 -58.92 3.75
C SER A 430 23.57 -58.13 3.64
N SER A 431 24.44 -58.45 2.67
CA SER A 431 25.74 -57.78 2.50
C SER A 431 25.59 -56.31 2.12
N ALA A 432 26.36 -55.44 2.79
CA ALA A 432 26.47 -54.01 2.48
C ALA A 432 27.36 -53.72 1.25
N ARG A 433 28.09 -54.71 0.73
CA ARG A 433 28.99 -54.55 -0.44
C ARG A 433 28.23 -54.50 -1.78
N ARG A 434 26.93 -54.78 -1.81
CA ARG A 434 26.09 -54.82 -3.03
C ARG A 434 25.07 -53.70 -3.00
N THR A 435 24.95 -52.94 -4.09
CA THR A 435 24.04 -51.78 -4.15
C THR A 435 22.57 -52.22 -4.13
N PRO A 436 21.65 -51.36 -3.64
CA PRO A 436 20.21 -51.65 -3.64
C PRO A 436 19.67 -51.97 -5.04
N ILE A 437 20.17 -51.30 -6.07
CA ILE A 437 19.81 -51.53 -7.48
C ILE A 437 20.23 -52.93 -7.92
N MET A 438 21.44 -53.38 -7.56
CA MET A 438 21.91 -54.73 -7.89
C MET A 438 21.03 -55.79 -7.24
N LYS A 439 20.63 -55.61 -5.98
CA LYS A 439 19.73 -56.53 -5.27
C LYS A 439 18.35 -56.58 -5.91
N ALA A 440 17.79 -55.42 -6.25
CA ALA A 440 16.49 -55.32 -6.92
C ALA A 440 16.51 -56.02 -8.30
N ASN A 441 17.56 -55.82 -9.10
CA ASN A 441 17.70 -56.44 -10.42
C ASN A 441 17.84 -57.97 -10.33
N HIS A 442 18.61 -58.49 -9.37
CA HIS A 442 18.72 -59.94 -9.17
C HIS A 442 17.44 -60.55 -8.60
N LEU A 443 16.70 -59.84 -7.74
CA LEU A 443 15.39 -60.28 -7.24
C LEU A 443 14.34 -60.31 -8.37
N ALA A 444 14.37 -59.33 -9.27
CA ALA A 444 13.51 -59.30 -10.46
C ALA A 444 13.86 -60.46 -11.41
N LEU A 445 15.14 -60.75 -11.62
CA LEU A 445 15.60 -61.89 -12.42
C LEU A 445 15.16 -63.23 -11.81
N ALA A 446 15.29 -63.40 -10.48
CA ALA A 446 14.82 -64.58 -9.78
C ALA A 446 13.32 -64.81 -9.99
N LYS A 447 12.50 -63.78 -9.76
CA LYS A 447 11.03 -63.85 -9.98
C LYS A 447 10.67 -64.18 -11.42
N TYR A 448 11.44 -63.67 -12.38
CA TYR A 448 11.24 -63.97 -13.79
C TYR A 448 11.57 -65.43 -14.12
N LEU A 449 12.71 -65.95 -13.65
CA LEU A 449 13.11 -67.34 -13.86
C LEU A 449 12.21 -68.33 -13.10
N GLU A 450 11.69 -67.94 -11.93
CA GLU A 450 10.73 -68.72 -11.14
C GLU A 450 9.36 -68.85 -11.83
N LYS A 451 8.89 -67.81 -12.53
CA LYS A 451 7.67 -67.93 -13.35
C LYS A 451 7.81 -68.95 -14.48
N GLY A 452 9.02 -69.17 -14.98
CA GLY A 452 9.35 -70.22 -15.96
C GLY A 452 9.42 -71.64 -15.40
N LEU A 453 9.40 -71.84 -14.07
CA LEU A 453 9.40 -73.17 -13.43
C LEU A 453 8.01 -73.81 -13.37
N VAL A 454 6.94 -73.02 -13.49
CA VAL A 454 5.55 -73.50 -13.37
C VAL A 454 5.19 -74.58 -14.40
N PRO A 455 5.68 -74.56 -15.67
CA PRO A 455 5.45 -75.66 -16.62
C PRO A 455 6.33 -76.90 -16.39
N LEU A 456 7.50 -76.77 -15.74
CA LEU A 456 8.44 -77.89 -15.58
C LEU A 456 8.08 -78.80 -14.40
N VAL A 457 7.48 -78.24 -13.35
CA VAL A 457 7.06 -79.00 -12.15
C VAL A 457 5.82 -79.87 -12.43
N SER A 458 5.02 -79.53 -13.44
CA SER A 458 3.87 -80.35 -13.86
C SER A 458 4.21 -81.55 -14.75
N SER A 459 5.48 -81.70 -15.16
CA SER A 459 5.93 -82.80 -16.04
C SER A 459 6.70 -83.92 -15.31
N LEU A 460 6.89 -83.82 -13.99
CA LEU A 460 7.37 -84.93 -13.18
C LEU A 460 6.16 -85.72 -12.64
N LYS A 461 5.54 -86.51 -13.51
CA LYS A 461 4.90 -87.74 -13.04
C LYS A 461 6.00 -88.56 -12.35
N PRO A 462 5.76 -89.19 -11.18
CA PRO A 462 6.63 -90.27 -10.76
C PRO A 462 6.64 -91.26 -11.92
N ALA A 463 7.80 -91.44 -12.54
CA ALA A 463 8.01 -92.66 -13.31
C ALA A 463 7.63 -93.78 -12.35
N ALA A 464 6.69 -94.64 -12.76
CA ALA A 464 6.47 -95.90 -12.10
C ALA A 464 7.84 -96.61 -12.14
N GLN A 465 8.60 -96.50 -11.05
CA GLN A 465 9.61 -97.49 -10.76
C GLN A 465 8.81 -98.76 -10.56
N GLU A 466 9.02 -99.73 -11.44
CA GLU A 466 8.67 -101.12 -11.14
C GLU A 466 9.14 -101.38 -9.72
N ASP A 467 8.22 -101.84 -8.86
CA ASP A 467 8.54 -102.14 -7.48
C ASP A 467 9.69 -103.16 -7.47
N PRO A 468 10.91 -102.80 -7.04
CA PRO A 468 12.08 -103.67 -7.14
C PRO A 468 11.93 -104.95 -6.30
N LEU A 469 10.83 -105.04 -5.54
CA LEU A 469 10.47 -106.10 -4.60
C LEU A 469 9.39 -107.05 -5.14
N SER A 470 8.90 -106.88 -6.37
CA SER A 470 7.76 -107.66 -6.94
C SER A 470 8.02 -109.18 -7.10
N GLY A 471 9.16 -109.71 -6.65
CA GLY A 471 9.49 -111.14 -6.68
C GLY A 471 10.21 -111.67 -5.44
N CYS A 472 10.31 -110.89 -4.35
CA CYS A 472 10.94 -111.36 -3.11
C CYS A 472 9.90 -111.97 -2.15
N ASP A 473 10.25 -113.09 -1.51
CA ASP A 473 9.46 -113.61 -0.39
C ASP A 473 9.60 -112.66 0.81
N HIS A 474 8.53 -111.92 1.09
CA HIS A 474 8.51 -110.90 2.13
C HIS A 474 8.67 -111.47 3.53
N ASP A 475 8.37 -112.76 3.74
CA ASP A 475 8.50 -113.48 5.01
C ASP A 475 9.89 -114.10 5.19
N GLU A 476 10.72 -114.04 4.15
CA GLU A 476 12.06 -114.59 4.15
C GLU A 476 12.97 -113.89 5.16
N LYS A 477 13.70 -114.70 5.90
CA LYS A 477 14.60 -114.26 6.97
C LYS A 477 15.99 -114.01 6.41
N ILE A 478 16.28 -112.75 6.13
CA ILE A 478 17.55 -112.28 5.57
C ILE A 478 18.38 -111.64 6.68
N VAL A 479 19.69 -111.71 6.54
CA VAL A 479 20.61 -111.02 7.44
C VAL A 479 20.56 -109.50 7.20
N TRP A 480 20.41 -108.75 8.29
CA TRP A 480 20.37 -107.29 8.34
C TRP A 480 21.50 -106.74 9.23
N PRO A 481 22.34 -105.81 8.75
CA PRO A 481 22.38 -105.23 7.41
C PRO A 481 22.60 -106.25 6.28
N TRP A 482 22.10 -105.95 5.08
CA TRP A 482 22.18 -106.87 3.94
C TRP A 482 23.61 -107.27 3.67
N THR A 483 23.84 -108.58 3.62
CA THR A 483 25.17 -109.16 3.61
C THR A 483 25.23 -110.29 2.59
N GLY A 484 26.18 -110.24 1.67
CA GLY A 484 26.52 -111.32 0.75
C GLY A 484 27.68 -112.17 1.28
N ILE A 485 27.77 -113.41 0.81
CA ILE A 485 28.84 -114.35 1.12
C ILE A 485 29.52 -114.70 -0.20
N VAL A 486 30.85 -114.65 -0.22
CA VAL A 486 31.69 -115.10 -1.35
C VAL A 486 32.60 -116.21 -0.84
N VAL A 487 32.61 -117.34 -1.53
CA VAL A 487 33.47 -118.49 -1.22
C VAL A 487 34.34 -118.86 -2.42
N ASN A 488 35.30 -119.76 -2.20
CA ASN A 488 36.29 -120.21 -3.18
C ASN A 488 37.25 -119.10 -3.63
N ILE A 489 37.58 -118.17 -2.72
CA ILE A 489 38.56 -117.11 -2.99
C ILE A 489 39.96 -117.74 -3.09
N PRO A 490 40.70 -117.52 -4.19
CA PRO A 490 42.04 -118.08 -4.34
C PRO A 490 42.97 -117.69 -3.19
N THR A 491 43.65 -118.68 -2.62
CA THR A 491 44.65 -118.49 -1.58
C THR A 491 45.99 -119.10 -1.98
N ARG A 492 47.09 -118.51 -1.52
CA ARG A 492 48.46 -119.00 -1.70
C ARG A 492 49.09 -119.32 -0.35
N LYS A 493 49.92 -120.36 -0.28
CA LYS A 493 50.72 -120.62 0.92
C LYS A 493 51.95 -119.73 0.93
N SER A 494 52.16 -119.01 2.02
CA SER A 494 53.37 -118.25 2.32
C SER A 494 54.51 -119.21 2.69
N GLU A 495 55.75 -118.72 2.63
CA GLU A 495 56.96 -119.45 3.05
C GLU A 495 56.86 -119.94 4.51
N ASP A 496 56.14 -119.21 5.37
CA ASP A 496 55.87 -119.55 6.78
C ASP A 496 54.74 -120.58 6.99
N GLY A 497 54.25 -121.22 5.92
CA GLY A 497 53.16 -122.20 5.97
C GLY A 497 51.75 -121.61 6.12
N ARG A 498 51.61 -120.30 6.33
CA ARG A 498 50.32 -119.60 6.44
C ARG A 498 49.66 -119.37 5.08
N THR A 499 48.34 -119.48 5.02
CA THR A 499 47.55 -119.28 3.81
C THR A 499 47.12 -117.81 3.69
N VAL A 500 47.54 -117.12 2.63
CA VAL A 500 47.23 -115.70 2.36
C VAL A 500 46.38 -115.53 1.09
N GLY A 501 45.43 -114.61 1.11
CA GLY A 501 44.53 -114.29 -0.02
C GLY A 501 44.67 -112.85 -0.50
N GLU A 502 43.95 -112.48 -1.56
CA GLU A 502 43.84 -111.09 -2.00
C GLU A 502 43.08 -110.23 -0.97
N SER A 503 43.33 -108.91 -0.96
CA SER A 503 42.62 -108.02 -0.03
C SER A 503 41.14 -107.91 -0.40
N GLY A 504 40.26 -107.82 0.62
CA GLY A 504 38.84 -107.60 0.39
C GLY A 504 38.53 -106.33 -0.41
N SER A 505 39.37 -105.29 -0.34
CA SER A 505 39.18 -104.06 -1.14
C SER A 505 39.26 -104.30 -2.64
N LYS A 506 40.12 -105.21 -3.11
CA LYS A 506 40.23 -105.52 -4.54
C LYS A 506 38.96 -106.19 -5.06
N LEU A 507 38.44 -107.16 -4.29
CA LEU A 507 37.16 -107.82 -4.60
C LEU A 507 35.99 -106.84 -4.50
N ARG A 508 35.99 -105.92 -3.53
CA ARG A 508 34.98 -104.85 -3.43
C ARG A 508 34.95 -104.00 -4.71
N ASP A 509 36.11 -103.54 -5.17
CA ASP A 509 36.19 -102.66 -6.34
C ASP A 509 35.77 -103.39 -7.63
N GLU A 510 36.01 -104.70 -7.72
CA GLU A 510 35.47 -105.56 -8.78
C GLU A 510 33.94 -105.65 -8.74
N LEU A 511 33.37 -105.91 -7.56
CA LEU A 511 31.92 -105.96 -7.38
C LEU A 511 31.26 -104.60 -7.64
N ILE A 512 31.94 -103.48 -7.34
CA ILE A 512 31.49 -102.13 -7.72
C ILE A 512 31.46 -101.99 -9.25
N ARG A 513 32.50 -102.44 -9.96
CA ARG A 513 32.52 -102.42 -11.45
C ARG A 513 31.42 -103.26 -12.08
N ARG A 514 31.00 -104.35 -11.41
CA ARG A 514 29.85 -105.18 -11.83
C ARG A 514 28.48 -104.56 -11.50
N GLY A 515 28.44 -103.38 -10.87
CA GLY A 515 27.21 -102.68 -10.54
C GLY A 515 26.56 -103.07 -9.21
N PHE A 516 27.18 -103.96 -8.43
CA PHE A 516 26.60 -104.41 -7.15
C PHE A 516 26.82 -103.43 -6.00
N ASN A 517 27.70 -102.44 -6.16
CA ASN A 517 27.93 -101.34 -5.21
C ASN A 517 27.98 -101.74 -3.71
N PRO A 518 28.81 -102.71 -3.30
CA PRO A 518 28.96 -103.05 -1.88
C PRO A 518 29.70 -101.94 -1.11
N ILE A 519 29.34 -101.74 0.16
CA ILE A 519 30.06 -100.84 1.06
C ILE A 519 31.44 -101.40 1.37
N ARG A 520 31.53 -102.71 1.63
CA ARG A 520 32.76 -103.35 2.12
C ARG A 520 32.78 -104.83 1.80
N VAL A 521 33.98 -105.39 1.62
CA VAL A 521 34.20 -106.84 1.55
C VAL A 521 35.25 -107.22 2.58
N ARG A 522 34.92 -108.18 3.46
CA ARG A 522 35.74 -108.62 4.59
C ARG A 522 36.09 -110.11 4.43
N PRO A 523 37.36 -110.45 4.18
CA PRO A 523 37.79 -111.84 4.24
C PRO A 523 37.69 -112.39 5.67
N LEU A 524 37.26 -113.64 5.81
CA LEU A 524 37.18 -114.36 7.08
C LEU A 524 38.47 -115.15 7.32
N TRP A 525 38.93 -115.21 8.57
CA TRP A 525 40.23 -115.79 8.96
C TRP A 525 40.07 -116.82 10.08
N ASN A 526 40.74 -117.98 9.97
CA ASN A 526 40.72 -119.04 10.99
C ASN A 526 42.15 -119.27 11.55
N ASN A 527 42.37 -119.26 12.87
CA ASN A 527 43.64 -119.56 13.57
C ASN A 527 44.97 -119.13 12.87
N CYS A 528 44.95 -118.00 12.14
CA CYS A 528 46.03 -117.37 11.35
C CYS A 528 46.12 -117.71 9.84
N ASP A 529 45.10 -118.34 9.26
CA ASP A 529 44.97 -118.64 7.84
C ASP A 529 43.73 -117.98 7.20
N HIS A 530 43.88 -117.52 5.96
CA HIS A 530 42.78 -117.00 5.14
C HIS A 530 41.82 -118.14 4.77
N SER A 531 40.55 -118.03 5.18
CA SER A 531 39.57 -119.13 5.04
C SER A 531 39.10 -119.39 3.60
N GLY A 532 39.48 -118.54 2.64
CA GLY A 532 38.97 -118.58 1.26
C GLY A 532 37.53 -118.07 1.13
N ILE A 533 37.03 -117.42 2.19
CA ILE A 533 35.67 -116.90 2.30
C ILE A 533 35.72 -115.42 2.64
N ALA A 534 34.85 -114.61 2.05
CA ALA A 534 34.64 -113.22 2.42
C ALA A 534 33.17 -112.89 2.54
N VAL A 535 32.88 -111.88 3.35
CA VAL A 535 31.55 -111.34 3.60
C VAL A 535 31.45 -109.97 2.92
N VAL A 536 30.41 -109.76 2.12
CA VAL A 536 30.14 -108.55 1.34
C VAL A 536 29.04 -107.75 2.04
N GLU A 537 29.35 -106.56 2.54
CA GLU A 537 28.37 -105.71 3.23
C GLU A 537 27.76 -104.70 2.25
N PHE A 538 26.42 -104.58 2.26
CA PHE A 538 25.68 -103.60 1.45
C PHE A 538 25.05 -102.50 2.33
N ARG A 539 24.47 -101.48 1.68
CA ARG A 539 23.79 -100.35 2.36
C ARG A 539 22.60 -100.80 3.19
N LYS A 540 22.30 -100.07 4.27
CA LYS A 540 21.14 -100.33 5.14
C LYS A 540 19.85 -99.70 4.61
N ASP A 541 19.78 -99.35 3.33
CA ASP A 541 18.58 -98.78 2.71
C ASP A 541 17.99 -99.79 1.71
N TRP A 542 16.84 -99.47 1.12
CA TRP A 542 16.21 -100.32 0.10
C TRP A 542 17.10 -100.49 -1.14
N SER A 543 17.94 -99.50 -1.45
CA SER A 543 18.94 -99.62 -2.54
C SER A 543 20.00 -100.68 -2.22
N GLY A 544 20.41 -100.80 -0.96
CA GLY A 544 21.31 -101.85 -0.52
C GLY A 544 20.72 -103.25 -0.62
N LEU A 545 19.40 -103.41 -0.40
CA LEU A 545 18.72 -104.69 -0.60
C LEU A 545 18.73 -105.07 -2.07
N HIS A 546 18.34 -104.12 -2.93
CA HIS A 546 18.32 -104.30 -4.37
C HIS A 546 19.70 -104.69 -4.92
N ASN A 547 20.75 -104.03 -4.45
CA ASN A 547 22.13 -104.33 -4.80
C ASN A 547 22.56 -105.73 -4.34
N ALA A 548 22.17 -106.13 -3.13
CA ALA A 548 22.47 -107.45 -2.60
C ALA A 548 21.75 -108.57 -3.37
N LEU A 549 20.47 -108.38 -3.72
CA LEU A 549 19.69 -109.32 -4.51
C LEU A 549 20.23 -109.43 -5.94
N SER A 550 20.61 -108.31 -6.54
CA SER A 550 21.26 -108.29 -7.85
C SER A 550 22.58 -109.06 -7.84
N PHE A 551 23.34 -108.95 -6.75
CA PHE A 551 24.57 -109.72 -6.53
C PHE A 551 24.29 -111.23 -6.47
N GLU A 552 23.30 -111.67 -5.68
CA GLU A 552 22.94 -113.09 -5.60
C GLU A 552 22.47 -113.63 -6.96
N ASN A 553 21.52 -112.94 -7.60
CA ASN A 553 20.94 -113.35 -8.87
C ASN A 553 22.00 -113.47 -9.98
N ALA A 554 23.01 -112.59 -9.99
CA ALA A 554 24.09 -112.67 -10.97
C ALA A 554 24.95 -113.93 -10.80
N TYR A 555 25.29 -114.30 -9.56
CA TYR A 555 26.05 -115.52 -9.31
C TYR A 555 25.21 -116.78 -9.48
N GLU A 556 23.90 -116.74 -9.18
CA GLU A 556 22.99 -117.85 -9.48
C GLU A 556 22.82 -118.05 -11.00
N ALA A 557 22.69 -116.96 -11.77
CA ALA A 557 22.64 -117.00 -13.25
C ALA A 557 23.94 -117.55 -13.87
N ASP A 558 25.09 -117.27 -13.25
CA ASP A 558 26.40 -117.81 -13.67
C ASP A 558 26.62 -119.28 -13.23
N HIS A 559 25.61 -119.96 -12.66
CA HIS A 559 25.70 -121.30 -12.03
C HIS A 559 26.78 -121.39 -10.94
N ARG A 560 26.92 -120.29 -10.19
CA ARG A 560 27.89 -120.08 -9.11
C ARG A 560 27.18 -119.66 -7.82
N GLY A 561 25.94 -120.09 -7.65
CA GLY A 561 25.15 -119.84 -6.46
C GLY A 561 25.46 -120.81 -5.33
N LYS A 562 24.73 -120.67 -4.22
CA LYS A 562 24.87 -121.53 -3.04
C LYS A 562 24.60 -123.01 -3.35
N LYS A 563 23.59 -123.29 -4.18
CA LYS A 563 23.20 -124.65 -4.58
C LYS A 563 24.32 -125.33 -5.37
N ASP A 564 24.95 -124.58 -6.28
CA ASP A 564 26.07 -125.07 -7.09
C ASP A 564 27.32 -125.32 -6.24
N TRP A 565 27.54 -124.49 -5.20
CA TRP A 565 28.58 -124.75 -4.21
C TRP A 565 28.33 -126.02 -3.38
N GLY A 566 27.08 -126.43 -3.19
CA GLY A 566 26.71 -127.63 -2.43
C GLY A 566 26.75 -128.94 -3.22
N ALA A 567 26.87 -128.91 -4.56
CA ALA A 567 26.82 -130.11 -5.40
C ALA A 567 28.15 -130.90 -5.43
N ASN A 568 28.07 -132.25 -5.48
CA ASN A 568 29.21 -133.18 -5.54
C ASN A 568 29.63 -133.47 -7.00
N ASN A 569 30.18 -132.47 -7.69
CA ASN A 569 30.77 -132.62 -9.03
C ASN A 569 32.30 -132.35 -8.98
N ASP A 570 33.06 -133.01 -9.86
CA ASP A 570 34.53 -132.91 -9.88
C ASP A 570 35.02 -131.55 -10.43
N VAL A 571 35.77 -130.85 -9.58
CA VAL A 571 36.50 -129.57 -9.73
C VAL A 571 35.64 -128.29 -9.83
N LYS A 572 35.73 -127.43 -8.79
CA LYS A 572 35.08 -126.11 -8.72
C LYS A 572 36.04 -125.00 -9.15
N TYR A 573 35.63 -124.19 -10.11
CA TYR A 573 36.44 -123.07 -10.63
C TYR A 573 35.81 -121.73 -10.29
N GLY A 574 36.60 -120.71 -9.96
CA GLY A 574 36.15 -119.33 -9.73
C GLY A 574 35.31 -119.11 -8.46
N LEU A 575 34.85 -117.87 -8.26
CA LEU A 575 34.10 -117.46 -7.07
C LEU A 575 32.65 -117.96 -7.11
N TYR A 576 32.11 -118.27 -5.94
CA TYR A 576 30.70 -118.57 -5.72
C TYR A 576 30.13 -117.59 -4.71
N ALA A 577 28.90 -117.14 -4.90
CA ALA A 577 28.32 -116.15 -4.01
C ALA A 577 26.79 -116.22 -3.88
N TRP A 578 26.29 -115.76 -2.73
CA TRP A 578 24.86 -115.68 -2.41
C TRP A 578 24.60 -114.65 -1.31
N ILE A 579 23.35 -114.27 -1.07
CA ILE A 579 22.97 -113.46 0.10
C ILE A 579 22.96 -114.32 1.35
N ALA A 580 23.48 -113.80 2.45
CA ALA A 580 23.39 -114.42 3.76
C ALA A 580 21.93 -114.46 4.26
N ARG A 581 21.43 -115.67 4.46
CA ARG A 581 20.08 -115.95 4.98
C ARG A 581 20.15 -116.59 6.36
N ALA A 582 18.98 -116.93 6.91
CA ALA A 582 18.87 -117.47 8.27
C ALA A 582 19.69 -118.75 8.50
N ASP A 583 19.89 -119.57 7.48
CA ASP A 583 20.69 -120.79 7.54
C ASP A 583 22.20 -120.49 7.62
N ASP A 584 22.69 -119.51 6.84
CA ASP A 584 24.08 -119.04 6.93
C ASP A 584 24.39 -118.47 8.31
N HIS A 585 23.48 -117.64 8.83
CA HIS A 585 23.60 -117.02 10.16
C HIS A 585 23.58 -118.04 11.30
N LYS A 586 22.77 -119.10 11.18
CA LYS A 586 22.68 -120.18 12.19
C LYS A 586 23.76 -121.25 12.03
N SER A 587 24.51 -121.25 10.92
CA SER A 587 25.55 -122.26 10.70
C SER A 587 26.62 -122.21 11.80
N SER A 588 27.19 -123.37 12.15
CA SER A 588 28.34 -123.48 13.06
C SER A 588 29.67 -123.14 12.38
N SER A 589 29.63 -122.70 11.12
CA SER A 589 30.81 -122.31 10.35
C SER A 589 31.32 -120.92 10.77
N ILE A 590 32.53 -120.57 10.29
CA ILE A 590 33.10 -119.23 10.45
C ILE A 590 32.19 -118.12 9.87
N ILE A 591 31.39 -118.44 8.84
CA ILE A 591 30.39 -117.54 8.27
C ILE A 591 29.33 -117.24 9.33
N GLY A 592 28.71 -118.28 9.90
CA GLY A 592 27.67 -118.09 10.91
C GLY A 592 28.16 -117.42 12.18
N GLU A 593 29.38 -117.71 12.63
CA GLU A 593 29.98 -117.01 13.78
C GLU A 593 30.16 -115.50 13.51
N HIS A 594 30.63 -115.15 12.30
CA HIS A 594 30.78 -113.74 11.91
C HIS A 594 29.41 -113.05 11.85
N LEU A 595 28.44 -113.64 11.15
CA LEU A 595 27.12 -113.05 10.95
C LEU A 595 26.38 -112.84 12.29
N ARG A 596 26.49 -113.76 13.25
CA ARG A 596 25.91 -113.56 14.60
C ARG A 596 26.52 -112.40 15.38
N LYS A 597 27.79 -112.07 15.12
CA LYS A 597 28.49 -110.93 15.77
C LYS A 597 28.14 -109.59 15.12
N THR A 598 27.88 -109.57 13.81
CA THR A 598 27.80 -108.32 13.04
C THR A 598 26.40 -107.97 12.55
N SER A 599 25.42 -108.87 12.68
CA SER A 599 24.12 -108.72 12.03
C SER A 599 23.01 -109.54 12.69
N ASP A 600 21.79 -109.04 12.53
CA ASP A 600 20.55 -109.68 13.01
C ASP A 600 19.80 -110.32 11.86
N ILE A 601 18.94 -111.30 12.15
CA ILE A 601 18.00 -111.82 11.15
C ILE A 601 16.73 -110.96 11.19
N LYS A 602 16.38 -110.35 10.05
CA LYS A 602 15.13 -109.60 9.89
C LYS A 602 14.35 -110.08 8.67
N THR A 603 13.06 -109.79 8.69
CA THR A 603 12.12 -110.03 7.60
C THR A 603 11.86 -108.71 6.88
N ILE A 604 11.74 -108.73 5.55
CA ILE A 604 11.52 -107.53 4.72
C ILE A 604 10.23 -106.81 5.17
N SER A 605 9.14 -107.54 5.42
CA SER A 605 7.87 -106.99 5.93
C SER A 605 8.05 -106.11 7.18
N LYS A 606 8.84 -106.57 8.16
CA LYS A 606 9.07 -105.84 9.40
C LYS A 606 9.81 -104.52 9.16
N LEU A 607 10.79 -104.51 8.25
CA LEU A 607 11.53 -103.30 7.89
C LEU A 607 10.64 -102.31 7.10
N MET A 608 9.77 -102.80 6.23
CA MET A 608 8.79 -101.97 5.50
C MET A 608 7.81 -101.30 6.47
N GLU A 609 7.24 -102.06 7.42
CA GLU A 609 6.35 -101.48 8.43
C GLU A 609 7.04 -100.49 9.36
N GLU A 610 8.30 -100.75 9.77
CA GLU A 610 9.08 -99.82 10.59
C GLU A 610 9.28 -98.48 9.87
N GLU A 611 9.51 -98.49 8.56
CA GLU A 611 9.70 -97.26 7.77
C GLU A 611 8.38 -96.55 7.48
N ALA A 612 7.31 -97.29 7.16
CA ALA A 612 5.97 -96.73 6.99
C ALA A 612 5.50 -96.00 8.26
N ARG A 613 5.71 -96.59 9.44
CA ARG A 613 5.39 -95.95 10.73
C ARG A 613 6.14 -94.63 10.97
N LYS A 614 7.39 -94.50 10.47
CA LYS A 614 8.13 -93.23 10.57
C LYS A 614 7.55 -92.17 9.64
N GLN A 615 7.20 -92.56 8.42
CA GLN A 615 6.56 -91.67 7.45
C GLN A 615 5.21 -91.19 7.95
N ASP A 616 4.37 -92.08 8.48
CA ASP A 616 3.05 -91.73 9.04
C ASP A 616 3.17 -90.73 10.21
N ARG A 617 4.16 -90.89 11.09
CA ARG A 617 4.42 -89.93 12.18
C ARG A 617 4.80 -88.56 11.63
N LEU A 618 5.65 -88.51 10.61
CA LEU A 618 6.05 -87.25 9.97
C LEU A 618 4.86 -86.56 9.31
N VAL A 619 4.06 -87.32 8.54
CA VAL A 619 2.84 -86.81 7.90
C VAL A 619 1.87 -86.28 8.95
N SER A 620 1.60 -87.04 10.02
CA SER A 620 0.73 -86.60 11.11
C SER A 620 1.20 -85.31 11.77
N TYR A 621 2.50 -85.18 12.06
CA TYR A 621 3.09 -83.97 12.63
C TYR A 621 2.92 -82.75 11.70
N LEU A 622 3.21 -82.92 10.41
CA LEU A 622 3.06 -81.86 9.42
C LEU A 622 1.60 -81.45 9.21
N THR A 623 0.67 -82.41 9.18
CA THR A 623 -0.77 -82.13 9.09
C THR A 623 -1.26 -81.28 10.25
N ASN A 624 -0.85 -81.60 11.49
CA ASN A 624 -1.20 -80.80 12.67
C ASN A 624 -0.66 -79.35 12.57
N ILE A 625 0.57 -79.17 12.09
CA ILE A 625 1.13 -77.84 11.84
C ILE A 625 0.30 -77.09 10.77
N LEU A 626 -0.07 -77.75 9.69
CA LEU A 626 -0.87 -77.12 8.64
C LEU A 626 -2.26 -76.73 9.16
N GLU A 627 -2.92 -77.59 9.91
CA GLU A 627 -4.22 -77.31 10.51
C GLU A 627 -4.17 -76.12 11.47
N THR A 628 -3.18 -76.07 12.37
CA THR A 628 -3.01 -74.95 13.31
C THR A 628 -2.72 -73.63 12.59
N LYS A 629 -1.87 -73.65 11.55
CA LYS A 629 -1.60 -72.45 10.73
C LYS A 629 -2.82 -72.00 9.95
N ASN A 630 -3.60 -72.94 9.41
CA ASN A 630 -4.83 -72.63 8.67
C ASN A 630 -5.91 -72.03 9.58
N LYS A 631 -6.02 -72.53 10.83
CA LYS A 631 -6.90 -71.92 11.84
C LYS A 631 -6.50 -70.48 12.14
N HIS A 632 -5.21 -70.22 12.36
CA HIS A 632 -4.72 -68.86 12.63
C HIS A 632 -4.95 -67.91 11.45
N LEU A 633 -4.81 -68.41 10.22
CA LEU A 633 -5.11 -67.62 9.02
C LEU A 633 -6.57 -67.19 8.96
N LYS A 634 -7.51 -68.11 9.25
CA LYS A 634 -8.95 -67.79 9.31
C LYS A 634 -9.29 -66.76 10.40
N GLU A 635 -8.65 -66.86 11.57
CA GLU A 635 -8.81 -65.88 12.65
C GLU A 635 -8.33 -64.49 12.22
N MET A 636 -7.19 -64.42 11.53
CA MET A 636 -6.66 -63.17 11.00
C MET A 636 -7.55 -62.57 9.90
N GLU A 637 -8.10 -63.40 9.01
CA GLU A 637 -9.06 -62.95 7.99
C GLU A 637 -10.32 -62.34 8.63
N ALA A 638 -10.88 -63.00 9.64
CA ALA A 638 -12.01 -62.47 10.41
C ALA A 638 -11.67 -61.12 11.08
N MET A 639 -10.51 -61.00 11.72
CA MET A 639 -10.05 -59.75 12.33
C MET A 639 -9.88 -58.63 11.29
N CYS A 640 -9.33 -58.93 10.12
CA CYS A 640 -9.22 -57.97 9.03
C CYS A 640 -10.60 -57.53 8.53
N SER A 641 -11.58 -58.44 8.43
CA SER A 641 -12.95 -58.10 8.04
C SER A 641 -13.60 -57.13 9.02
N VAL A 642 -13.55 -57.43 10.32
CA VAL A 642 -14.11 -56.56 11.38
C VAL A 642 -13.44 -55.19 11.38
N THR A 643 -12.11 -55.15 11.24
CA THR A 643 -11.37 -53.88 11.19
C THR A 643 -11.74 -53.05 9.97
N SER A 644 -11.95 -53.69 8.81
CA SER A 644 -12.39 -53.03 7.57
C SER A 644 -13.78 -52.41 7.72
N GLU A 645 -14.72 -53.10 8.36
CA GLU A 645 -16.06 -52.58 8.65
C GLU A 645 -16.02 -51.39 9.61
N SER A 646 -15.24 -51.48 10.69
CA SER A 646 -15.02 -50.35 11.61
C SER A 646 -14.42 -49.14 10.90
N LEU A 647 -13.47 -49.36 9.99
CA LEU A 647 -12.87 -48.28 9.20
C LEU A 647 -13.91 -47.58 8.32
N LYS A 648 -14.83 -48.33 7.69
CA LYS A 648 -15.91 -47.75 6.86
C LYS A 648 -16.81 -46.85 7.68
N VAL A 649 -17.24 -47.29 8.86
CA VAL A 649 -18.07 -46.48 9.77
C VAL A 649 -17.35 -45.19 10.16
N LEU A 650 -16.07 -45.26 10.52
CA LEU A 650 -15.27 -44.08 10.86
C LEU A 650 -15.10 -43.12 9.66
N MET A 651 -15.00 -43.65 8.44
CA MET A 651 -14.95 -42.83 7.24
C MET A 651 -16.27 -42.09 7.01
N GLU A 652 -17.41 -42.76 7.20
CA GLU A 652 -18.74 -42.13 7.09
C GLU A 652 -18.96 -41.05 8.17
N GLU A 653 -18.57 -41.32 9.42
CA GLU A 653 -18.64 -40.32 10.50
C GLU A 653 -17.77 -39.09 10.20
N LYS A 654 -16.56 -39.31 9.68
CA LYS A 654 -15.68 -38.21 9.25
C LYS A 654 -16.30 -37.39 8.14
N ASP A 655 -16.91 -38.02 7.14
CA ASP A 655 -17.55 -37.33 6.03
C ASP A 655 -18.76 -36.52 6.51
N ASN A 656 -19.56 -37.06 7.43
CA ASN A 656 -20.66 -36.35 8.08
C ASN A 656 -20.18 -35.12 8.85
N LEU A 657 -19.09 -35.25 9.61
CA LEU A 657 -18.50 -34.14 10.35
C LEU A 657 -17.97 -33.04 9.40
N LEU A 658 -17.31 -33.42 8.31
CA LEU A 658 -16.84 -32.50 7.29
C LEU A 658 -18.00 -31.75 6.61
N GLN A 659 -19.11 -32.45 6.31
CA GLN A 659 -20.30 -31.82 5.75
C GLN A 659 -20.92 -30.81 6.72
N ALA A 660 -21.05 -31.16 8.01
CA ALA A 660 -21.57 -30.26 9.03
C ALA A 660 -20.67 -29.01 9.19
N TYR A 661 -19.36 -29.20 9.27
CA TYR A 661 -18.39 -28.12 9.35
C TYR A 661 -18.46 -27.19 8.13
N ASN A 662 -18.51 -27.73 6.92
CA ASN A 662 -18.64 -26.96 5.69
C ASN A 662 -19.96 -26.17 5.65
N LYS A 663 -21.05 -26.75 6.15
CA LYS A 663 -22.35 -26.07 6.24
C LYS A 663 -22.30 -24.87 7.18
N GLU A 664 -21.64 -25.00 8.33
CA GLU A 664 -21.45 -23.88 9.27
C GLU A 664 -20.54 -22.80 8.69
N ILE A 665 -19.42 -23.15 8.04
CA ILE A 665 -18.58 -22.17 7.34
C ILE A 665 -19.41 -21.36 6.34
N ASN A 666 -20.20 -22.04 5.51
CA ASN A 666 -21.03 -21.36 4.51
C ASN A 666 -22.05 -20.41 5.16
N LYS A 667 -22.67 -20.82 6.28
CA LYS A 667 -23.61 -19.98 7.03
C LYS A 667 -22.92 -18.76 7.62
N THR A 668 -21.74 -18.93 8.23
CA THR A 668 -20.94 -17.81 8.76
C THR A 668 -20.51 -16.86 7.63
N GLN A 669 -20.05 -17.37 6.49
CA GLN A 669 -19.67 -16.56 5.34
C GLN A 669 -20.85 -15.79 4.75
N GLN A 670 -22.03 -16.41 4.64
CA GLN A 670 -23.25 -15.73 4.19
C GLN A 670 -23.66 -14.61 5.15
N SER A 671 -23.65 -14.88 6.46
CA SER A 671 -23.94 -13.87 7.47
C SER A 671 -22.96 -12.69 7.41
N ALA A 672 -21.66 -12.97 7.29
CA ALA A 672 -20.63 -11.94 7.13
C ALA A 672 -20.85 -11.11 5.85
N ARG A 673 -21.19 -11.76 4.72
CA ARG A 673 -21.49 -11.07 3.46
C ARG A 673 -22.69 -10.14 3.59
N LEU A 674 -23.77 -10.59 4.25
CA LEU A 674 -24.96 -9.76 4.50
C LEU A 674 -24.62 -8.57 5.40
N HIS A 675 -23.82 -8.79 6.45
CA HIS A 675 -23.36 -7.73 7.33
C HIS A 675 -22.56 -6.67 6.56
N TYR A 676 -21.58 -7.07 5.74
CA TYR A 676 -20.82 -6.13 4.93
C TYR A 676 -21.68 -5.38 3.91
N GLN A 677 -22.61 -6.07 3.24
CA GLN A 677 -23.55 -5.41 2.33
C GLN A 677 -24.38 -4.33 3.03
N LYS A 678 -24.84 -4.60 4.26
CA LYS A 678 -25.55 -3.60 5.07
C LYS A 678 -24.65 -2.41 5.39
N VAL A 679 -23.43 -2.65 5.87
CA VAL A 679 -22.45 -1.57 6.17
C VAL A 679 -22.18 -0.72 4.94
N PHE A 680 -22.00 -1.32 3.76
CA PHE A 680 -21.79 -0.58 2.52
C PHE A 680 -23.00 0.28 2.14
N SER A 681 -24.22 -0.28 2.22
CA SER A 681 -25.44 0.47 1.95
C SER A 681 -25.63 1.65 2.91
N ASP A 682 -25.37 1.44 4.21
CA ASP A 682 -25.47 2.49 5.21
C ASP A 682 -24.39 3.57 5.00
N HIS A 683 -23.16 3.18 4.65
CA HIS A 683 -22.10 4.12 4.31
C HIS A 683 -22.44 4.96 3.07
N GLU A 684 -23.05 4.36 2.04
CA GLU A 684 -23.49 5.08 0.83
C GLU A 684 -24.61 6.10 1.14
N LYS A 685 -25.55 5.74 2.03
CA LYS A 685 -26.58 6.68 2.52
C LYS A 685 -25.97 7.84 3.27
N VAL A 686 -25.09 7.57 4.23
CA VAL A 686 -24.40 8.63 5.02
C VAL A 686 -23.55 9.52 4.11
N LYS A 687 -22.83 8.93 3.15
CA LYS A 687 -22.09 9.69 2.15
C LYS A 687 -23.00 10.64 1.36
N SER A 688 -24.15 10.15 0.90
CA SER A 688 -25.12 10.98 0.17
C SER A 688 -25.69 12.11 1.04
N GLN A 689 -25.93 11.85 2.34
CA GLN A 689 -26.34 12.88 3.29
C GLN A 689 -25.26 13.93 3.52
N LEU A 690 -24.01 13.52 3.71
CA LEU A 690 -22.87 14.44 3.86
C LEU A 690 -22.66 15.29 2.62
N GLU A 691 -22.80 14.71 1.43
CA GLU A 691 -22.71 15.43 0.15
C GLU A 691 -23.84 16.46 0.00
N SER A 692 -25.05 16.13 0.47
CA SER A 692 -26.18 17.07 0.53
C SER A 692 -25.91 18.22 1.50
N HIS A 693 -25.42 17.92 2.71
CA HIS A 693 -25.08 18.94 3.71
C HIS A 693 -23.94 19.84 3.24
N ARG A 694 -22.94 19.29 2.57
CA ARG A 694 -21.84 20.05 1.97
C ARG A 694 -22.38 21.09 0.98
N LYS A 695 -23.28 20.69 0.08
CA LYS A 695 -23.90 21.61 -0.88
C LYS A 695 -24.75 22.69 -0.21
N ASP A 696 -25.49 22.35 0.83
CA ASP A 696 -26.26 23.34 1.61
C ASP A 696 -25.34 24.38 2.27
N LEU A 697 -24.22 23.93 2.85
CA LEU A 697 -23.22 24.84 3.43
C LEU A 697 -22.54 25.73 2.39
N GLU A 698 -22.18 25.18 1.23
CA GLU A 698 -21.60 25.93 0.11
C GLU A 698 -22.57 27.00 -0.42
N LEU A 699 -23.88 26.69 -0.47
CA LEU A 699 -24.91 27.68 -0.80
C LEU A 699 -25.04 28.77 0.27
N ARG A 700 -24.99 28.41 1.56
CA ARG A 700 -25.02 29.38 2.67
C ARG A 700 -23.78 30.27 2.67
N GLU A 701 -22.62 29.74 2.35
CA GLU A 701 -21.37 30.50 2.24
C GLU A 701 -21.50 31.60 1.17
N VAL A 702 -21.98 31.26 -0.03
CA VAL A 702 -22.23 32.24 -1.10
C VAL A 702 -23.30 33.27 -0.69
N GLU A 703 -24.32 32.86 0.06
CA GLU A 703 -25.34 33.80 0.56
C GLU A 703 -24.78 34.76 1.61
N LEU A 704 -23.92 34.27 2.50
CA LEU A 704 -23.24 35.09 3.51
C LEU A 704 -22.28 36.08 2.87
N GLU A 705 -21.51 35.66 1.86
CA GLU A 705 -20.61 36.54 1.11
C GLU A 705 -21.37 37.68 0.43
N LYS A 706 -22.56 37.40 -0.14
CA LYS A 706 -23.45 38.45 -0.69
C LYS A 706 -23.96 39.40 0.39
N ARG A 707 -24.33 38.89 1.57
CA ARG A 707 -24.78 39.71 2.70
C ARG A 707 -23.65 40.60 3.21
N GLU A 708 -22.44 40.06 3.32
CA GLU A 708 -21.26 40.78 3.79
C GLU A 708 -20.87 41.89 2.82
N ALA A 709 -20.88 41.62 1.50
CA ALA A 709 -20.66 42.64 0.48
C ALA A 709 -21.71 43.77 0.54
N LEU A 710 -22.97 43.43 0.82
CA LEU A 710 -24.04 44.42 0.97
C LEU A 710 -23.84 45.28 2.23
N ILE A 711 -23.54 44.65 3.37
CA ILE A 711 -23.25 45.35 4.64
C ILE A 711 -22.04 46.27 4.48
N GLU A 712 -20.96 45.80 3.84
CA GLU A 712 -19.77 46.63 3.60
C GLU A 712 -20.10 47.82 2.69
N GLY A 713 -20.92 47.60 1.66
CA GLY A 713 -21.45 48.67 0.82
C GLY A 713 -22.28 49.70 1.60
N GLU A 714 -23.16 49.25 2.50
CA GLU A 714 -23.95 50.13 3.37
C GLU A 714 -23.08 50.88 4.38
N ARG A 715 -22.10 50.22 5.01
CA ARG A 715 -21.14 50.88 5.91
C ARG A 715 -20.37 51.97 5.19
N LYS A 716 -19.95 51.72 3.95
CA LYS A 716 -19.26 52.72 3.15
C LYS A 716 -20.15 53.93 2.85
N LYS A 717 -21.40 53.71 2.44
CA LYS A 717 -22.37 54.80 2.25
C LYS A 717 -22.61 55.60 3.52
N LEU A 718 -22.82 54.93 4.65
CA LEU A 718 -23.00 55.58 5.95
C LEU A 718 -21.77 56.40 6.36
N ALA A 719 -20.56 55.92 6.05
CA ALA A 719 -19.33 56.66 6.30
C ALA A 719 -19.22 57.92 5.42
N GLU A 720 -19.55 57.80 4.13
CA GLU A 720 -19.61 58.93 3.20
C GLU A 720 -20.65 59.96 3.64
N GLU A 721 -21.87 59.52 4.01
CA GLU A 721 -22.93 60.39 4.53
C GLU A 721 -22.51 61.08 5.85
N LEU A 722 -21.82 60.37 6.74
CA LEU A 722 -21.33 60.95 7.99
C LEU A 722 -20.28 62.04 7.72
N GLU A 723 -19.36 61.80 6.79
CA GLU A 723 -18.34 62.78 6.39
C GLU A 723 -19.00 64.01 5.75
N GLU A 724 -19.98 63.81 4.86
CA GLU A 724 -20.75 64.91 4.27
C GLU A 724 -21.53 65.69 5.35
N ASN A 725 -22.16 64.99 6.30
CA ASN A 725 -22.89 65.61 7.39
C ASN A 725 -21.96 66.41 8.32
N VAL A 726 -20.74 65.94 8.57
CA VAL A 726 -19.71 66.69 9.31
C VAL A 726 -19.34 67.97 8.56
N VAL A 727 -19.13 67.90 7.24
CA VAL A 727 -18.85 69.08 6.42
C VAL A 727 -20.03 70.05 6.45
N GLN A 728 -21.26 69.58 6.24
CA GLN A 728 -22.47 70.40 6.31
C GLN A 728 -22.65 71.04 7.69
N ASN A 729 -22.47 70.30 8.79
CA ASN A 729 -22.52 70.85 10.14
C ASN A 729 -21.42 71.88 10.40
N SER A 730 -20.22 71.69 9.85
CA SER A 730 -19.14 72.68 9.94
C SER A 730 -19.50 73.96 9.18
N ALA A 731 -20.07 73.84 7.98
CA ALA A 731 -20.55 74.95 7.17
C ALA A 731 -21.72 75.68 7.84
N LEU A 732 -22.67 74.95 8.44
CA LEU A 732 -23.78 75.53 9.21
C LEU A 732 -23.26 76.26 10.46
N ARG A 733 -22.26 75.73 11.16
CA ARG A 733 -21.61 76.44 12.28
C ARG A 733 -20.94 77.72 11.82
N LEU A 734 -20.25 77.69 10.68
CA LEU A 734 -19.64 78.89 10.08
C LEU A 734 -20.71 79.90 9.68
N ALA A 735 -21.79 79.47 9.03
CA ALA A 735 -22.91 80.32 8.63
C ALA A 735 -23.62 80.93 9.85
N ALA A 736 -23.87 80.15 10.90
CA ALA A 736 -24.45 80.64 12.15
C ALA A 736 -23.53 81.65 12.86
N LEU A 737 -22.21 81.45 12.79
CA LEU A 737 -21.23 82.38 13.35
C LEU A 737 -21.17 83.68 12.55
N GLU A 738 -21.27 83.60 11.22
CA GLU A 738 -21.34 84.77 10.35
C GLU A 738 -22.67 85.51 10.51
N GLN A 739 -23.78 84.78 10.64
CA GLN A 739 -25.08 85.38 10.97
C GLN A 739 -25.02 86.08 12.33
N LYS A 740 -24.43 85.45 13.36
CA LYS A 740 -24.26 86.10 14.66
C LYS A 740 -23.40 87.37 14.54
N ARG A 741 -22.34 87.36 13.73
CA ARG A 741 -21.53 88.55 13.46
C ARG A 741 -22.35 89.62 12.72
N ALA A 742 -23.16 89.22 11.75
CA ALA A 742 -24.05 90.13 11.02
C ALA A 742 -25.13 90.73 11.93
N ASP A 743 -25.71 89.94 12.84
CA ASP A 743 -26.67 90.39 13.85
C ASP A 743 -26.02 91.31 14.88
N GLU A 744 -24.78 91.02 15.31
CA GLU A 744 -23.98 91.91 16.15
C GLU A 744 -23.68 93.23 15.44
N ASN A 745 -23.31 93.19 14.15
CA ASN A 745 -23.10 94.37 13.32
C ASN A 745 -24.42 95.15 13.09
N LEU A 746 -25.55 94.46 12.89
CA LEU A 746 -26.87 95.07 12.74
C LEU A 746 -27.32 95.72 14.05
N MET A 747 -27.07 95.07 15.20
CA MET A 747 -27.31 95.63 16.52
C MET A 747 -26.44 96.87 16.76
N GLN A 748 -25.16 96.83 16.40
CA GLN A 748 -24.29 98.01 16.46
C GLN A 748 -24.81 99.12 15.54
N LEU A 749 -25.18 98.79 14.30
CA LEU A 749 -25.76 99.75 13.37
C LEU A 749 -27.09 100.32 13.86
N ALA A 750 -27.94 99.52 14.50
CA ALA A 750 -29.20 99.95 15.07
C ALA A 750 -28.99 100.84 16.31
N GLU A 751 -28.01 100.52 17.15
CA GLU A 751 -27.60 101.36 18.28
C GLU A 751 -26.99 102.68 17.78
N ASP A 752 -26.17 102.64 16.72
CA ASP A 752 -25.59 103.81 16.07
C ASP A 752 -26.65 104.65 15.37
N GLN A 753 -27.61 104.04 14.68
CA GLN A 753 -28.77 104.75 14.12
C GLN A 753 -29.65 105.34 15.21
N LYS A 754 -29.82 104.65 16.34
CA LYS A 754 -30.55 105.17 17.49
C LYS A 754 -29.81 106.36 18.11
N ARG A 755 -28.49 106.28 18.29
CA ARG A 755 -27.65 107.41 18.74
C ARG A 755 -27.70 108.56 17.76
N GLN A 756 -27.54 108.30 16.46
CA GLN A 756 -27.66 109.31 15.41
C GLN A 756 -29.07 109.93 15.39
N LYS A 757 -30.13 109.15 15.60
CA LYS A 757 -31.51 109.64 15.69
C LYS A 757 -31.73 110.44 16.98
N GLU A 758 -31.15 110.03 18.09
CA GLU A 758 -31.17 110.80 19.35
C GLU A 758 -30.40 112.11 19.19
N ASP A 759 -29.22 112.09 18.56
CA ASP A 759 -28.43 113.28 18.23
C ASP A 759 -29.16 114.20 17.24
N LEU A 760 -29.77 113.64 16.21
CA LEU A 760 -30.60 114.38 15.25
C LEU A 760 -31.86 114.92 15.92
N ASN A 761 -32.53 114.17 16.80
CA ASN A 761 -33.67 114.67 17.56
C ASN A 761 -33.25 115.77 18.54
N ASN A 762 -32.13 115.62 19.24
CA ASN A 762 -31.56 116.66 20.08
C ASN A 762 -31.20 117.89 19.23
N ARG A 763 -30.68 117.68 18.01
CA ARG A 763 -30.40 118.75 17.06
C ARG A 763 -31.66 119.40 16.52
N ILE A 764 -32.73 118.64 16.27
CA ILE A 764 -34.04 119.14 15.87
C ILE A 764 -34.61 119.96 17.02
N ILE A 765 -34.63 119.48 18.26
CA ILE A 765 -35.05 120.24 19.44
C ILE A 765 -34.21 121.51 19.61
N GLN A 766 -32.90 121.43 19.36
CA GLN A 766 -32.01 122.59 19.40
C GLN A 766 -32.33 123.59 18.28
N LEU A 767 -32.61 123.10 17.06
CA LEU A 767 -32.95 123.91 15.89
C LEU A 767 -34.36 124.48 15.99
N GLU A 768 -35.33 123.74 16.55
CA GLU A 768 -36.67 124.20 16.90
C GLU A 768 -36.56 125.28 17.95
N LYS A 769 -35.74 125.09 19.00
CA LYS A 769 -35.45 126.15 19.97
C LYS A 769 -34.79 127.37 19.33
N GLN A 770 -33.85 127.17 18.40
CA GLN A 770 -33.22 128.27 17.66
C GLN A 770 -34.19 128.95 16.69
N LEU A 771 -35.13 128.20 16.11
CA LEU A 771 -36.18 128.70 15.22
C LEU A 771 -37.22 129.48 16.02
N ASP A 772 -37.66 128.96 17.16
CA ASP A 772 -38.53 129.64 18.12
C ASP A 772 -37.85 130.93 18.63
N GLN A 773 -36.55 130.87 18.92
CA GLN A 773 -35.74 132.06 19.26
C GLN A 773 -35.65 133.03 18.09
N LYS A 774 -35.45 132.55 16.86
CA LYS A 774 -35.42 133.39 15.65
C LYS A 774 -36.78 134.03 15.40
N GLN A 775 -37.87 133.29 15.49
CA GLN A 775 -39.22 133.79 15.34
C GLN A 775 -39.58 134.77 16.45
N ALA A 776 -39.14 134.52 17.70
CA ALA A 776 -39.28 135.47 18.79
C ALA A 776 -38.47 136.76 18.54
N LEU A 777 -37.25 136.65 18.02
CA LEU A 777 -36.43 137.79 17.63
C LEU A 777 -37.03 138.55 16.44
N GLU A 778 -37.59 137.87 15.43
CA GLU A 778 -38.31 138.51 14.32
C GLU A 778 -39.55 139.26 14.82
N LEU A 779 -40.31 138.65 15.75
CA LEU A 779 -41.44 139.31 16.42
C LEU A 779 -40.99 140.48 17.28
N GLU A 780 -39.85 140.38 17.96
CA GLU A 780 -39.26 141.45 18.77
C GLU A 780 -38.75 142.60 17.89
N ILE A 781 -38.09 142.31 16.77
CA ILE A 781 -37.72 143.29 15.75
C ILE A 781 -38.98 144.01 15.23
N GLU A 782 -40.05 143.28 14.96
CA GLU A 782 -41.28 143.87 14.44
C GLU A 782 -42.07 144.65 15.51
N GLN A 783 -42.03 144.21 16.77
CA GLN A 783 -42.53 144.96 17.93
C GLN A 783 -41.72 146.24 18.16
N LEU A 784 -40.38 146.18 18.06
CA LEU A 784 -39.49 147.33 18.16
C LEU A 784 -39.72 148.30 16.99
N ARG A 785 -39.94 147.82 15.76
CA ARG A 785 -40.35 148.63 14.60
C ARG A 785 -41.72 149.27 14.81
N GLY A 786 -42.69 148.53 15.34
CA GLY A 786 -44.02 149.04 15.70
C GLY A 786 -43.98 150.10 16.79
N SER A 787 -43.23 149.86 17.86
CA SER A 787 -43.00 150.83 18.95
C SER A 787 -42.28 152.08 18.45
N MET A 788 -41.27 151.92 17.58
CA MET A 788 -40.56 153.03 16.94
C MET A 788 -41.49 153.88 16.05
N ASN A 789 -42.41 153.26 15.30
CA ASN A 789 -43.43 153.99 14.54
C ASN A 789 -44.37 154.78 15.46
N VAL A 790 -44.78 154.21 16.59
CA VAL A 790 -45.66 154.86 17.58
C VAL A 790 -44.95 156.01 18.30
N ILE A 791 -43.67 155.84 18.69
CA ILE A 791 -42.86 156.90 19.32
C ILE A 791 -42.63 158.08 18.34
N ARG A 792 -42.48 157.80 17.05
CA ARG A 792 -42.36 158.83 16.00
C ARG A 792 -43.67 159.60 15.76
N GLU A 793 -44.83 159.03 16.07
CA GLU A 793 -46.14 159.68 15.90
C GLU A 793 -46.59 160.49 17.13
N LEU A 794 -45.94 160.32 18.28
CA LEU A 794 -46.39 160.88 19.57
C LEU A 794 -45.45 161.94 20.19
N GLY A 795 -44.29 162.23 19.62
CA GLY A 795 -43.30 163.16 20.19
C GLY A 795 -43.14 164.46 19.38
N ASP A 796 -43.35 165.60 20.02
CA ASP A 796 -42.97 166.93 19.51
C ASP A 796 -41.43 167.06 19.42
N GLU A 797 -40.94 167.79 18.42
CA GLU A 797 -39.53 167.82 17.96
C GLU A 797 -38.48 168.39 18.97
N ASP A 798 -38.85 168.71 20.21
CA ASP A 798 -37.99 169.40 21.21
C ASP A 798 -37.67 168.58 22.49
N ASP A 799 -38.06 167.29 22.59
CA ASP A 799 -37.80 166.46 23.78
C ASP A 799 -36.49 165.63 23.67
N ASP A 800 -35.42 166.15 24.29
CA ASP A 800 -34.06 165.55 24.33
C ASP A 800 -34.04 164.10 24.87
N ILE A 801 -35.04 163.74 25.68
CA ILE A 801 -35.24 162.39 26.26
C ILE A 801 -35.75 161.40 25.20
N VAL A 802 -36.63 161.84 24.30
CA VAL A 802 -37.21 160.99 23.24
C VAL A 802 -36.13 160.64 22.21
N LEU A 803 -35.25 161.58 21.89
CA LEU A 803 -34.11 161.36 20.99
C LEU A 803 -33.14 160.31 21.55
N THR A 804 -32.86 160.35 22.86
CA THR A 804 -31.96 159.35 23.49
C THR A 804 -32.55 157.94 23.47
N ILE A 805 -33.86 157.80 23.69
CA ILE A 805 -34.56 156.50 23.63
C ILE A 805 -34.57 155.98 22.19
N ILE A 806 -34.86 156.83 21.20
CA ILE A 806 -34.82 156.47 19.78
C ILE A 806 -33.43 155.98 19.36
N GLU A 807 -32.34 156.68 19.74
CA GLU A 807 -30.97 156.26 19.40
C GLU A 807 -30.57 154.93 20.02
N ALA A 808 -30.95 154.68 21.28
CA ALA A 808 -30.70 153.42 21.96
C ALA A 808 -31.45 152.26 21.28
N SER A 809 -32.73 152.45 20.94
CA SER A 809 -33.54 151.46 20.22
C SER A 809 -33.01 151.22 18.79
N PHE A 810 -32.51 152.25 18.10
CA PHE A 810 -31.84 152.09 16.80
C PHE A 810 -30.57 151.24 16.88
N LYS A 811 -29.82 151.34 17.98
CA LYS A 811 -28.60 150.56 18.18
C LYS A 811 -28.92 149.08 18.38
N GLU A 812 -29.94 148.78 19.18
CA GLU A 812 -30.40 147.41 19.45
C GLU A 812 -31.01 146.75 18.20
N LEU A 813 -31.81 147.49 17.42
CA LEU A 813 -32.34 147.01 16.14
C LEU A 813 -31.22 146.63 15.16
N ARG A 814 -30.17 147.47 15.04
CA ARG A 814 -29.03 147.22 14.15
C ARG A 814 -28.20 145.99 14.55
N GLU A 815 -28.08 145.69 15.84
CA GLU A 815 -27.39 144.47 16.28
C GLU A 815 -28.21 143.22 15.93
N LYS A 816 -29.54 143.27 16.10
CA LYS A 816 -30.45 142.17 15.74
C LYS A 816 -30.59 141.93 14.24
N GLU A 817 -30.60 142.98 13.42
CA GLU A 817 -30.57 142.84 11.96
C GLU A 817 -29.26 142.20 11.46
N ARG A 818 -28.12 142.48 12.11
CA ARG A 818 -26.83 141.88 11.76
C ARG A 818 -26.75 140.37 12.10
N GLU A 819 -27.32 139.96 13.22
CA GLU A 819 -27.41 138.52 13.61
C GLU A 819 -28.23 137.70 12.59
N LEU A 820 -29.23 138.31 11.95
CA LEU A 820 -30.05 137.66 10.92
C LEU A 820 -29.29 137.50 9.58
N GLU A 821 -28.55 138.53 9.16
CA GLU A 821 -27.71 138.48 7.95
C GLU A 821 -26.63 137.38 8.03
N ASP A 822 -26.00 137.21 9.20
CA ASP A 822 -24.99 136.16 9.41
C ASP A 822 -25.57 134.74 9.24
N LEU A 823 -26.84 134.54 9.64
CA LEU A 823 -27.58 133.29 9.50
C LEU A 823 -27.95 132.99 8.04
N GLU A 824 -28.32 133.99 7.25
CA GLU A 824 -28.61 133.84 5.83
C GLU A 824 -27.36 133.52 5.00
N ALA A 825 -26.22 134.13 5.33
CA ALA A 825 -24.92 133.85 4.69
C ALA A 825 -24.48 132.38 4.88
N LEU A 826 -24.75 131.79 6.04
CA LEU A 826 -24.47 130.38 6.30
C LEU A 826 -25.31 129.44 5.42
N ASN A 827 -26.60 129.76 5.23
CA ASN A 827 -27.49 128.95 4.41
C ASN A 827 -27.05 128.94 2.93
N GLN A 828 -26.61 130.08 2.40
CA GLN A 828 -26.10 130.16 1.04
C GLN A 828 -24.81 129.35 0.83
N THR A 829 -23.97 129.24 1.86
CA THR A 829 -22.72 128.46 1.83
C THR A 829 -23.00 126.95 1.72
N LEU A 830 -24.03 126.45 2.39
CA LEU A 830 -24.42 125.03 2.34
C LEU A 830 -24.95 124.61 0.95
N ILE A 831 -25.71 125.48 0.28
CA ILE A 831 -26.21 125.21 -1.08
C ILE A 831 -25.05 125.11 -2.08
N VAL A 832 -24.02 125.95 -1.92
CA VAL A 832 -22.84 125.91 -2.80
C VAL A 832 -22.04 124.62 -2.59
N SER A 833 -21.91 124.14 -1.35
CA SER A 833 -21.14 122.92 -1.06
C SER A 833 -21.83 121.64 -1.58
N GLU A 834 -23.16 121.55 -1.49
CA GLU A 834 -23.93 120.42 -2.03
C GLU A 834 -23.79 120.30 -3.55
N ARG A 835 -23.94 121.43 -4.26
CA ARG A 835 -23.74 121.49 -5.73
C ARG A 835 -22.34 121.05 -6.14
N LYS A 836 -21.32 121.41 -5.35
CA LYS A 836 -19.94 121.00 -5.60
C LYS A 836 -19.76 119.49 -5.46
N SER A 837 -20.28 118.89 -4.39
CA SER A 837 -20.22 117.43 -4.17
C SER A 837 -20.92 116.64 -5.27
N ASN A 838 -22.09 117.10 -5.73
CA ASN A 838 -22.80 116.43 -6.82
C ASN A 838 -22.05 116.53 -8.16
N ASN A 839 -21.40 117.66 -8.44
CA ASN A 839 -20.54 117.79 -9.63
C ASN A 839 -19.37 116.80 -9.60
N GLU A 840 -18.68 116.66 -8.46
CA GLU A 840 -17.57 115.70 -8.29
C GLU A 840 -18.03 114.26 -8.54
N LEU A 841 -19.24 113.90 -8.10
CA LEU A 841 -19.81 112.56 -8.32
C LEU A 841 -20.16 112.29 -9.79
N GLN A 842 -20.67 113.29 -10.50
CA GLN A 842 -20.94 113.17 -11.95
C GLN A 842 -19.64 113.10 -12.75
N GLU A 843 -18.60 113.87 -12.39
CA GLU A 843 -17.28 113.78 -13.00
C GLU A 843 -16.66 112.39 -12.83
N ALA A 844 -16.72 111.81 -11.62
CA ALA A 844 -16.23 110.46 -11.36
C ALA A 844 -16.93 109.40 -12.24
N ARG A 845 -18.24 109.54 -12.45
CA ARG A 845 -19.01 108.63 -13.34
C ARG A 845 -18.57 108.77 -14.80
N LYS A 846 -18.38 110.00 -15.25
CA LYS A 846 -17.93 110.30 -16.62
C LYS A 846 -16.54 109.74 -16.88
N GLU A 847 -15.62 109.89 -15.92
CA GLU A 847 -14.26 109.37 -16.04
C GLU A 847 -14.23 107.84 -16.07
N LEU A 848 -15.06 107.18 -15.26
CA LEU A 848 -15.19 105.72 -15.27
C LEU A 848 -15.72 105.19 -16.61
N ILE A 849 -16.72 105.84 -17.19
CA ILE A 849 -17.22 105.51 -18.53
C ILE A 849 -16.11 105.70 -19.57
N ASN A 850 -15.31 106.75 -19.46
CA ASN A 850 -14.19 106.99 -20.38
C ASN A 850 -13.12 105.90 -20.29
N GLY A 851 -12.69 105.53 -19.08
CA GLY A 851 -11.68 104.49 -18.87
C GLY A 851 -12.12 103.10 -19.34
N LEU A 852 -13.42 102.79 -19.28
CA LEU A 852 -13.95 101.50 -19.74
C LEU A 852 -14.16 101.42 -21.27
N LYS A 853 -14.10 102.54 -22.02
CA LYS A 853 -14.17 102.52 -23.50
C LYS A 853 -12.96 101.82 -24.13
N GLU A 854 -11.80 101.87 -23.49
CA GLU A 854 -10.54 101.34 -24.03
C GLU A 854 -10.34 99.84 -23.73
N ILE A 855 -11.17 99.25 -22.87
CA ILE A 855 -11.05 97.86 -22.42
C ILE A 855 -11.96 96.98 -23.29
N SER A 856 -11.37 96.09 -24.10
CA SER A 856 -12.09 95.28 -25.10
C SER A 856 -13.21 94.40 -24.52
N SER A 857 -14.29 94.27 -25.30
CA SER A 857 -15.68 93.96 -24.94
C SER A 857 -16.03 92.50 -24.54
N CYS A 858 -15.16 91.77 -23.85
CA CYS A 858 -15.46 90.39 -23.41
C CYS A 858 -15.76 90.28 -21.90
N ALA A 859 -16.49 91.26 -21.34
CA ALA A 859 -16.83 91.29 -19.92
C ALA A 859 -18.30 91.65 -19.67
N ASN A 860 -18.84 91.19 -18.53
CA ASN A 860 -20.23 91.43 -18.14
C ASN A 860 -20.53 92.91 -17.80
N ILE A 861 -19.52 93.72 -17.46
CA ILE A 861 -19.65 95.17 -17.26
C ILE A 861 -18.85 95.88 -18.36
N GLY A 862 -19.45 96.86 -19.00
CA GLY A 862 -18.78 97.64 -20.04
C GLY A 862 -19.53 98.93 -20.39
N VAL A 863 -19.13 99.55 -21.49
CA VAL A 863 -19.80 100.76 -22.00
C VAL A 863 -20.75 100.35 -23.12
N LYS A 864 -22.00 100.79 -23.04
CA LYS A 864 -22.98 100.67 -24.14
C LYS A 864 -23.23 102.07 -24.71
N ARG A 865 -23.21 102.22 -26.04
CA ARG A 865 -23.68 103.44 -26.71
C ARG A 865 -25.18 103.33 -26.91
N MET A 866 -25.94 104.10 -26.15
CA MET A 866 -27.40 104.14 -26.20
C MET A 866 -27.82 105.07 -27.32
N GLY A 867 -28.69 104.61 -28.22
CA GLY A 867 -29.15 105.42 -29.33
C GLY A 867 -28.22 105.42 -30.57
N GLU A 868 -27.34 104.44 -30.70
CA GLU A 868 -26.54 104.23 -31.92
C GLU A 868 -27.22 103.23 -32.87
N LEU A 869 -27.27 103.55 -34.16
CA LEU A 869 -27.93 102.73 -35.18
C LEU A 869 -27.01 101.64 -35.73
N ASP A 870 -27.47 100.39 -35.74
CA ASP A 870 -26.72 99.28 -36.34
C ASP A 870 -26.86 99.30 -37.87
N ASN A 871 -25.73 99.28 -38.58
CA ASN A 871 -25.70 99.29 -40.04
C ASN A 871 -26.03 97.91 -40.65
N LYS A 872 -25.84 96.81 -39.91
CA LYS A 872 -26.03 95.45 -40.46
C LYS A 872 -27.42 95.20 -41.06
N PRO A 873 -28.55 95.59 -40.41
CA PRO A 873 -29.88 95.38 -40.99
C PRO A 873 -30.08 96.14 -42.31
N PHE A 874 -29.49 97.33 -42.44
CA PHE A 874 -29.55 98.13 -43.66
C PHE A 874 -28.71 97.50 -44.77
N LEU A 875 -27.51 97.00 -44.43
CA LEU A 875 -26.65 96.27 -45.36
C LEU A 875 -27.34 95.01 -45.92
N GLU A 876 -27.92 94.19 -45.05
CA GLU A 876 -28.65 92.99 -45.45
C GLU A 876 -29.86 93.32 -46.35
N ALA A 877 -30.55 94.43 -46.09
CA ALA A 877 -31.64 94.89 -46.95
C ALA A 877 -31.13 95.38 -48.32
N MET A 878 -29.99 96.07 -48.37
CA MET A 878 -29.39 96.57 -49.62
C MET A 878 -28.77 95.46 -50.48
N LYS A 879 -28.16 94.42 -49.88
CA LYS A 879 -27.64 93.24 -50.61
C LYS A 879 -28.71 92.51 -51.40
N ARG A 880 -29.99 92.64 -51.02
CA ARG A 880 -31.13 92.05 -51.77
C ARG A 880 -31.49 92.85 -53.03
N ARG A 881 -31.03 94.10 -53.15
CA ARG A 881 -31.41 95.03 -54.24
C ARG A 881 -30.22 95.43 -55.13
N TYR A 882 -28.99 95.36 -54.64
CA TYR A 882 -27.77 95.81 -55.33
C TYR A 882 -26.65 94.77 -55.25
N ASN A 883 -25.61 94.94 -56.07
CA ASN A 883 -24.38 94.15 -55.95
C ASN A 883 -23.58 94.55 -54.69
N GLU A 884 -22.65 93.71 -54.23
CA GLU A 884 -22.07 93.82 -52.89
C GLU A 884 -21.36 95.15 -52.60
N GLU A 885 -20.62 95.69 -53.57
CA GLU A 885 -19.88 96.95 -53.43
C GLU A 885 -20.82 98.17 -53.39
N LEU A 886 -21.89 98.19 -54.22
CA LEU A 886 -22.91 99.25 -54.17
C LEU A 886 -23.86 99.07 -52.98
N ALA A 887 -24.10 97.85 -52.51
CA ALA A 887 -24.98 97.58 -51.38
C ALA A 887 -24.39 98.14 -50.08
N GLU A 888 -23.08 98.05 -49.89
CA GLU A 888 -22.39 98.67 -48.75
C GLU A 888 -22.48 100.20 -48.78
N GLU A 889 -22.18 100.81 -49.93
CA GLU A 889 -22.28 102.27 -50.10
C GLU A 889 -23.71 102.78 -49.84
N ARG A 890 -24.72 102.13 -50.44
CA ARG A 890 -26.14 102.49 -50.26
C ARG A 890 -26.66 102.24 -48.84
N ALA A 891 -26.17 101.21 -48.17
CA ALA A 891 -26.55 100.93 -46.79
C ALA A 891 -26.03 102.01 -45.83
N VAL A 892 -24.77 102.43 -46.00
CA VAL A 892 -24.18 103.53 -45.24
C VAL A 892 -24.94 104.84 -45.48
N GLU A 893 -25.22 105.20 -46.74
CA GLU A 893 -26.00 106.39 -47.08
C GLU A 893 -27.37 106.40 -46.37
N LEU A 894 -28.06 105.26 -46.39
CA LEU A 894 -29.39 105.13 -45.78
C LEU A 894 -29.33 105.11 -44.25
N CYS A 895 -28.36 104.44 -43.65
CA CYS A 895 -28.12 104.50 -42.20
C CYS A 895 -27.90 105.93 -41.75
N SER A 896 -27.02 106.68 -42.43
CA SER A 896 -26.75 108.08 -42.10
C SER A 896 -28.00 108.95 -42.24
N LEU A 897 -28.85 108.71 -43.26
CA LEU A 897 -30.13 109.41 -43.38
C LEU A 897 -31.04 109.16 -42.17
N TRP A 898 -31.13 107.91 -41.71
CA TRP A 898 -31.95 107.56 -40.55
C TRP A 898 -31.36 108.04 -39.23
N GLU A 899 -30.04 108.07 -39.09
CA GLU A 899 -29.38 108.75 -37.97
C GLU A 899 -29.71 110.24 -37.92
N GLU A 900 -29.78 110.92 -39.07
CA GLU A 900 -30.18 112.33 -39.13
C GLU A 900 -31.67 112.52 -38.77
N TYR A 901 -32.56 111.61 -39.20
CA TYR A 901 -33.95 111.65 -38.73
C TYR A 901 -34.06 111.46 -37.22
N LEU A 902 -33.33 110.51 -36.64
CA LEU A 902 -33.36 110.26 -35.20
C LEU A 902 -32.86 111.44 -34.36
N LYS A 903 -31.97 112.28 -34.91
CA LYS A 903 -31.49 113.52 -34.29
C LYS A 903 -32.47 114.68 -34.39
N ASP A 904 -33.44 114.64 -35.31
CA ASP A 904 -34.41 115.72 -35.49
C ASP A 904 -35.28 115.90 -34.24
N PRO A 905 -35.23 117.05 -33.55
CA PRO A 905 -36.07 117.30 -32.38
C PRO A 905 -37.56 117.37 -32.72
N ASN A 906 -37.91 117.67 -33.98
CA ASN A 906 -39.29 117.84 -34.41
C ASN A 906 -39.99 116.52 -34.77
N TRP A 907 -39.25 115.42 -34.91
CA TRP A 907 -39.81 114.12 -35.27
C TRP A 907 -39.92 113.21 -34.05
N HIS A 908 -41.11 113.12 -33.43
CA HIS A 908 -41.35 112.33 -32.23
C HIS A 908 -42.47 111.30 -32.48
N PRO A 909 -42.16 110.12 -33.05
CA PRO A 909 -43.16 109.13 -33.47
C PRO A 909 -43.66 108.29 -32.27
N PHE A 910 -44.14 108.94 -31.23
CA PHE A 910 -44.71 108.31 -30.03
C PHE A 910 -46.13 108.81 -29.79
N LYS A 911 -46.99 107.91 -29.32
CA LYS A 911 -48.34 108.19 -28.83
C LYS A 911 -48.47 107.79 -27.36
N ARG A 912 -49.29 108.53 -26.61
CA ARG A 912 -49.58 108.23 -25.20
C ARG A 912 -50.77 107.28 -25.08
N ILE A 913 -50.59 106.17 -24.37
CA ILE A 913 -51.64 105.18 -24.06
C ILE A 913 -51.84 105.13 -22.55
N LYS A 914 -53.09 105.12 -22.08
CA LYS A 914 -53.43 105.05 -20.64
C LYS A 914 -53.56 103.58 -20.22
N LEU A 915 -52.75 103.13 -19.27
CA LEU A 915 -52.85 101.78 -18.68
C LEU A 915 -53.78 101.79 -17.45
N GLU A 916 -54.34 100.64 -17.11
CA GLU A 916 -55.40 100.45 -16.09
C GLU A 916 -54.88 100.80 -14.67
N GLY A 917 -54.82 102.10 -14.35
CA GLY A 917 -54.26 102.62 -13.09
C GLY A 917 -53.71 104.06 -13.10
N GLU A 918 -54.19 104.96 -13.98
CA GLU A 918 -53.85 106.41 -14.02
C GLU A 918 -52.40 106.80 -14.39
N GLU A 919 -51.64 105.96 -15.09
CA GLU A 919 -50.37 106.37 -15.72
C GLU A 919 -50.44 106.28 -17.26
N TYR A 920 -49.87 107.29 -17.94
CA TYR A 920 -49.75 107.34 -19.40
C TYR A 920 -48.36 106.85 -19.81
N GLN A 921 -48.29 105.88 -20.73
CA GLN A 921 -47.05 105.40 -21.30
C GLN A 921 -46.91 105.86 -22.75
N GLU A 922 -45.74 106.40 -23.12
CA GLU A 922 -45.39 106.72 -24.51
C GLU A 922 -44.95 105.45 -25.24
N VAL A 923 -45.64 105.12 -26.33
CA VAL A 923 -45.37 103.95 -27.17
C VAL A 923 -45.24 104.43 -28.61
N ILE A 924 -44.37 103.79 -29.39
CA ILE A 924 -44.15 104.14 -30.81
C ILE A 924 -45.47 104.12 -31.58
N ASP A 925 -45.71 105.17 -32.37
CA ASP A 925 -46.89 105.23 -33.24
C ASP A 925 -46.65 104.46 -34.53
N ASN A 926 -47.26 103.28 -34.64
CA ASN A 926 -47.15 102.42 -35.83
C ASN A 926 -47.78 103.02 -37.11
N GLU A 927 -48.53 104.13 -37.00
CA GLU A 927 -49.06 104.87 -38.16
C GLU A 927 -48.18 106.07 -38.57
N ASP A 928 -47.02 106.30 -37.92
CA ASP A 928 -46.06 107.32 -38.35
C ASP A 928 -45.62 107.05 -39.80
N GLU A 929 -45.79 108.05 -40.65
CA GLU A 929 -45.59 107.95 -42.11
C GLU A 929 -44.16 107.51 -42.46
N LYS A 930 -43.15 108.09 -41.81
CA LYS A 930 -41.74 107.73 -42.05
C LYS A 930 -41.44 106.30 -41.60
N LEU A 931 -41.91 105.88 -40.43
CA LEU A 931 -41.70 104.50 -39.93
C LEU A 931 -42.45 103.46 -40.78
N LYS A 932 -43.61 103.81 -41.32
CA LYS A 932 -44.40 102.95 -42.20
C LYS A 932 -43.71 102.78 -43.56
N ASP A 933 -43.27 103.87 -44.17
CA ASP A 933 -42.49 103.86 -45.42
C ASP A 933 -41.20 103.06 -45.26
N LEU A 934 -40.48 103.23 -44.14
CA LEU A 934 -39.28 102.43 -43.83
C LEU A 934 -39.57 100.94 -43.84
N LYS A 935 -40.67 100.53 -43.22
CA LYS A 935 -41.05 99.12 -43.09
C LYS A 935 -41.43 98.52 -44.44
N ASP A 936 -42.15 99.30 -45.26
CA ASP A 936 -42.62 98.85 -46.58
C ASP A 936 -41.47 98.80 -47.60
N GLU A 937 -40.52 99.74 -47.55
CA GLU A 937 -39.39 99.80 -48.47
C GLU A 937 -38.23 98.86 -48.07
N MET A 938 -37.89 98.82 -46.78
CA MET A 938 -36.66 98.18 -46.29
C MET A 938 -36.89 96.91 -45.48
N GLY A 939 -38.14 96.63 -45.10
CA GLY A 939 -38.53 95.45 -44.36
C GLY A 939 -38.40 95.56 -42.85
N ASN A 940 -38.86 94.52 -42.16
CA ASN A 940 -39.10 94.53 -40.72
C ASN A 940 -37.81 94.57 -39.88
N GLU A 941 -36.67 94.13 -40.41
CA GLU A 941 -35.39 94.12 -39.68
C GLU A 941 -34.82 95.52 -39.49
N VAL A 942 -34.89 96.35 -40.55
CA VAL A 942 -34.48 97.76 -40.50
C VAL A 942 -35.44 98.57 -39.62
N TYR A 943 -36.75 98.36 -39.76
CA TYR A 943 -37.77 98.97 -38.89
C TYR A 943 -37.50 98.70 -37.41
N LYS A 944 -37.23 97.44 -37.04
CA LYS A 944 -36.92 97.06 -35.66
C LYS A 944 -35.66 97.73 -35.12
N SER A 945 -34.63 97.86 -35.96
CA SER A 945 -33.39 98.55 -35.58
C SER A 945 -33.64 100.02 -35.25
N VAL A 946 -34.31 100.75 -36.15
CA VAL A 946 -34.63 102.18 -35.95
C VAL A 946 -35.55 102.41 -34.75
N THR A 947 -36.58 101.58 -34.59
CA THR A 947 -37.52 101.70 -33.46
C THR A 947 -36.90 101.34 -32.12
N SER A 948 -35.93 100.43 -32.07
CA SER A 948 -35.17 100.17 -30.85
C SER A 948 -34.33 101.39 -30.45
N VAL A 949 -33.65 102.01 -31.42
CA VAL A 949 -32.76 103.15 -31.18
C VAL A 949 -33.52 104.38 -30.71
N ILE A 950 -34.69 104.68 -31.29
CA ILE A 950 -35.46 105.86 -30.88
C ILE A 950 -36.02 105.73 -29.45
N ASN A 951 -36.36 104.51 -29.02
CA ASN A 951 -36.73 104.23 -27.62
C ASN A 951 -35.54 104.50 -26.68
N GLU A 952 -34.34 104.02 -27.03
CA GLU A 952 -33.14 104.26 -26.22
C GLU A 952 -32.81 105.76 -26.11
N ILE A 953 -32.97 106.53 -27.18
CA ILE A 953 -32.75 107.98 -27.14
C ILE A 953 -33.76 108.66 -26.19
N ASN A 954 -35.04 108.29 -26.24
CA ASN A 954 -36.08 108.89 -25.39
C ASN A 954 -35.86 108.59 -23.90
N GLU A 955 -35.33 107.41 -23.57
CA GLU A 955 -35.09 107.01 -22.19
C GLU A 955 -33.79 107.61 -21.60
N TYR A 956 -32.71 107.65 -22.38
CA TYR A 956 -31.37 107.98 -21.85
C TYR A 956 -30.90 109.39 -22.19
N ASN A 957 -31.43 110.02 -23.25
CA ASN A 957 -31.07 111.38 -23.64
C ASN A 957 -32.24 112.10 -24.36
N PRO A 958 -33.42 112.24 -23.71
CA PRO A 958 -34.61 112.78 -24.36
C PRO A 958 -34.39 114.21 -24.88
N SER A 959 -33.67 115.04 -24.13
CA SER A 959 -33.42 116.44 -24.50
C SER A 959 -32.30 116.60 -25.54
N GLY A 960 -31.29 115.72 -25.52
CA GLY A 960 -30.11 115.85 -26.38
C GLY A 960 -30.25 115.16 -27.73
N ARG A 961 -31.03 114.08 -27.83
CA ARG A 961 -31.33 113.37 -29.10
C ARG A 961 -30.10 112.86 -29.87
N TYR A 962 -29.00 112.62 -29.16
CA TYR A 962 -27.77 112.01 -29.70
C TYR A 962 -27.35 110.80 -28.86
N ALA A 963 -26.56 109.91 -29.47
CA ALA A 963 -26.09 108.71 -28.79
C ALA A 963 -25.22 109.03 -27.57
N THR A 964 -25.58 108.49 -26.40
CA THR A 964 -24.85 108.68 -25.15
C THR A 964 -24.18 107.39 -24.69
N SER A 965 -22.98 107.51 -24.12
CA SER A 965 -22.27 106.37 -23.55
C SER A 965 -22.72 106.16 -22.11
N GLU A 966 -23.23 104.97 -21.80
CA GLU A 966 -23.69 104.61 -20.46
C GLU A 966 -22.91 103.42 -19.91
N LEU A 967 -22.74 103.40 -18.59
CA LEU A 967 -22.16 102.26 -17.89
C LEU A 967 -23.20 101.14 -17.84
N TRP A 968 -22.87 99.97 -18.40
CA TRP A 968 -23.84 98.91 -18.66
C TRP A 968 -23.40 97.56 -18.11
N ASN A 969 -24.36 96.84 -17.51
CA ASN A 969 -24.22 95.44 -17.13
C ASN A 969 -24.88 94.58 -18.21
N TYR A 970 -24.07 93.93 -19.05
CA TYR A 970 -24.51 93.02 -20.11
C TYR A 970 -25.05 91.69 -19.58
N GLY A 971 -24.66 91.26 -18.37
CA GLY A 971 -25.17 90.04 -17.75
C GLY A 971 -26.62 90.19 -17.27
N GLU A 972 -26.97 91.37 -16.75
CA GLU A 972 -28.32 91.67 -16.24
C GLU A 972 -29.18 92.50 -17.21
N GLY A 973 -28.58 93.04 -18.27
CA GLY A 973 -29.30 93.86 -19.25
C GLY A 973 -29.79 95.21 -18.70
N ARG A 974 -29.07 95.83 -17.76
CA ARG A 974 -29.43 97.12 -17.13
C ARG A 974 -28.25 98.07 -16.97
N ARG A 975 -28.55 99.35 -16.65
CA ARG A 975 -27.55 100.35 -16.24
C ARG A 975 -26.79 99.87 -14.99
N ALA A 976 -25.48 100.01 -15.02
CA ALA A 976 -24.59 99.69 -13.91
C ALA A 976 -24.32 100.92 -13.01
N SER A 977 -24.09 100.64 -11.73
CA SER A 977 -23.72 101.60 -10.69
C SER A 977 -22.22 101.91 -10.71
N LEU A 978 -21.83 103.05 -10.13
CA LEU A 978 -20.43 103.44 -9.95
C LEU A 978 -19.63 102.38 -9.17
N GLN A 979 -20.25 101.77 -8.16
CA GLN A 979 -19.65 100.70 -7.37
C GLN A 979 -19.37 99.46 -8.21
N GLU A 980 -20.36 98.98 -8.98
CA GLU A 980 -20.18 97.81 -9.87
C GLU A 980 -19.05 98.04 -10.89
N GLY A 981 -18.91 99.26 -11.43
CA GLY A 981 -17.82 99.59 -12.35
C GLY A 981 -16.44 99.64 -11.69
N VAL A 982 -16.34 100.15 -10.45
CA VAL A 982 -15.08 100.16 -9.68
C VAL A 982 -14.67 98.76 -9.23
N GLU A 983 -15.62 97.94 -8.76
CA GLU A 983 -15.39 96.53 -8.42
C GLU A 983 -14.91 95.73 -9.63
N PHE A 984 -15.50 95.98 -10.80
CA PHE A 984 -15.04 95.39 -12.05
C PHE A 984 -13.58 95.75 -12.38
N LEU A 985 -13.21 97.04 -12.29
CA LEU A 985 -11.82 97.47 -12.51
C LEU A 985 -10.85 96.88 -11.48
N LEU A 986 -11.24 96.79 -10.21
CA LEU A 986 -10.46 96.15 -9.15
C LEU A 986 -10.21 94.66 -9.44
N ASN A 987 -11.24 93.95 -9.89
CA ASN A 987 -11.12 92.54 -10.26
C ASN A 987 -10.22 92.35 -11.48
N LEU A 988 -10.34 93.22 -12.49
CA LEU A 988 -9.46 93.21 -13.67
C LEU A 988 -7.98 93.49 -13.27
N TRP A 989 -7.77 94.43 -12.34
CA TRP A 989 -6.45 94.74 -11.78
C TRP A 989 -5.87 93.57 -10.97
N ASN A 990 -6.69 92.91 -10.14
CA ASN A 990 -6.26 91.74 -9.37
C ASN A 990 -5.92 90.54 -10.29
N ALA A 991 -6.70 90.31 -11.35
CA ALA A 991 -6.44 89.27 -12.34
C ALA A 991 -5.14 89.52 -13.14
N THR A 992 -4.81 90.78 -13.44
CA THR A 992 -3.55 91.14 -14.11
C THR A 992 -2.34 91.07 -13.17
N LYS A 993 -2.49 91.31 -11.86
CA LYS A 993 -1.47 91.04 -10.85
C LYS A 993 -1.11 89.55 -10.74
N GLY A 994 -2.10 88.65 -10.77
CA GLY A 994 -1.87 87.20 -10.70
C GLY A 994 -1.02 86.64 -11.85
N LYS A 995 -1.06 87.27 -13.04
CA LYS A 995 -0.25 86.88 -14.21
C LYS A 995 1.19 87.41 -14.19
N ARG A 996 1.54 88.39 -13.35
CA ARG A 996 2.92 88.91 -13.19
C ARG A 996 3.71 88.22 -12.07
N GLY A 997 3.10 87.28 -11.34
CA GLY A 997 3.76 86.39 -10.38
C GLY A 997 4.23 85.05 -10.96
N MET A 998 4.03 84.82 -12.26
CA MET A 998 4.55 83.69 -13.03
C MET A 998 5.40 84.21 -14.21
N THR A 999 6.52 84.86 -13.88
CA THR A 999 7.72 84.98 -14.73
C THR A 999 8.93 85.01 -13.83
#